data_AF-A0A744IHK3-F1
#
_entry.id   AF-A0A744IHK3-F1
#
_cell.length_a   1.000
_cell.length_b   1.000
_cell.length_c   1.000
_cell.angle_alpha   90.00
_cell.angle_beta   90.00
_cell.angle_gamma   90.00
#
_symmetry.space_group_name_H-M   'P 1'
#
loop_
_entity.id
_entity.type
_entity.pdbx_description
1 polymer ?
#
loop_
_entity_poly.entity_id
_entity_poly.type
_entity_poly.pdbx_seq_one_letter_code
_entity_poly.pdbx_strand_id
1 'polypeptide(L)'
;MAIDTPSGVQLRIRGKVQGVGFRPFVWQLAQQLRLHGDVCNDGDGVVVRLLEEPSQFIAALYQDCPPLARIDSVEHASLIWERTPTDFAIRQSAGGSMNTQIVPDAATCPACLAEMNTPGERRYRYPFINCTHCGPRFTIIRAMPYDRPFTVMAAFPLCPECDSEYRDPYDRRFHAQPVACPSCGPHLEWRSQHERAEKEAALQAAVAQLNAGGIIAVKGLGGFHLACDARNDNAVAMLRARKHRPAKPLAVMLPTAQTLPSAARSLLTTPAAPIVLVDKQYVPSLGEGIAPGLTEVGVMLPANPLQHLLLQALNYPLVMTSGNLSGKPPAITNEQALDDLHDIADGFLLHNRDIVQRMDDSVVRDSGEMLRRSRGYVPDAIALPPGFRDVPPILCLGADLKNTFCLVRGEQAVVSQHLGDLSDDGIQAQWREALRLIQSVYDFTPERIVCDAHPGYVSSQWASEMRLPTETVLHHHAHAAACLAEHGWPLDGGEVIALTVDGIGMGENGALWGGECLRVNYRECEHLGGLPAVALPGGDLAAKQPWRNLLAQCLRFVPDWLDYPETAGLQQQNWSVLARAIERGVNAPLASSCGRLFDAVAAALRCAPASLSYEGEAACALEALASQCANVEHPVTMPLNGAQLDVAVFWRQWLNWQATPAQRAWAFHDALACGFATLMRQQATARGITTLVFSGGVIHNRLLRARLAFYLSDFKLLFPQRLPAGDGGLSFGQGVIAAARALREV
;
A
#
# COMPACT_ATOMS: atom_id res chain seq x y z
N MET A 1 -47.11 1.65 -46.74
CA MET A 1 -46.26 0.69 -46.02
C MET A 1 -45.48 1.47 -45.00
N ALA A 2 -45.79 1.29 -43.71
CA ALA A 2 -45.00 1.87 -42.64
C ALA A 2 -43.61 1.20 -42.69
N ILE A 3 -42.57 2.01 -42.77
CA ILE A 3 -41.20 1.52 -42.57
C ILE A 3 -41.11 1.30 -41.06
N ASP A 4 -41.27 0.06 -40.60
CA ASP A 4 -40.91 -0.33 -39.23
C ASP A 4 -39.40 -0.10 -39.10
N THR A 5 -39.01 1.08 -38.62
CA THR A 5 -37.65 1.32 -38.17
C THR A 5 -37.40 0.42 -36.96
N PRO A 6 -36.48 -0.55 -37.01
CA PRO A 6 -36.19 -1.42 -35.88
C PRO A 6 -35.61 -0.58 -34.74
N SER A 7 -36.47 -0.23 -33.78
CA SER A 7 -36.10 0.49 -32.57
C SER A 7 -35.43 -0.46 -31.60
N GLY A 8 -34.23 -0.12 -31.17
CA GLY A 8 -33.49 -0.81 -30.11
C GLY A 8 -33.01 0.16 -29.04
N VAL A 9 -32.07 -0.29 -28.23
CA VAL A 9 -31.46 0.49 -27.15
C VAL A 9 -29.94 0.40 -27.22
N GLN A 10 -29.29 1.52 -26.92
CA GLN A 10 -27.86 1.56 -26.65
C GLN A 10 -27.64 1.74 -25.16
N LEU A 11 -26.86 0.85 -24.57
CA LEU A 11 -26.37 0.92 -23.20
C LEU A 11 -24.92 1.39 -23.21
N ARG A 12 -24.60 2.32 -22.32
CA ARG A 12 -23.26 2.84 -22.03
C ARG A 12 -22.90 2.41 -20.62
N ILE A 13 -21.93 1.52 -20.52
CA ILE A 13 -21.48 0.94 -19.25
C ILE A 13 -20.11 1.52 -18.91
N ARG A 14 -20.01 2.23 -17.79
CA ARG A 14 -18.75 2.82 -17.30
C ARG A 14 -18.25 2.12 -16.04
N GLY A 15 -16.94 2.18 -15.81
CA GLY A 15 -16.26 1.60 -14.65
C GLY A 15 -15.08 0.71 -15.03
N LYS A 16 -14.79 -0.29 -14.20
CA LYS A 16 -13.77 -1.31 -14.48
C LYS A 16 -14.35 -2.40 -15.38
N VAL A 17 -14.53 -2.08 -16.66
CA VAL A 17 -15.22 -2.96 -17.61
C VAL A 17 -14.36 -3.32 -18.83
N GLN A 18 -13.08 -2.95 -18.82
CA GLN A 18 -12.13 -3.31 -19.88
C GLN A 18 -10.96 -4.13 -19.33
N GLY A 19 -10.42 -5.07 -20.12
CA GLY A 19 -9.32 -5.95 -19.68
C GLY A 19 -9.70 -7.01 -18.62
N VAL A 20 -10.99 -7.15 -18.32
CA VAL A 20 -11.55 -8.01 -17.25
C VAL A 20 -12.45 -9.13 -17.76
N GLY A 21 -12.47 -9.38 -19.08
CA GLY A 21 -13.38 -10.35 -19.69
C GLY A 21 -14.83 -9.86 -19.84
N PHE A 22 -15.08 -8.55 -19.73
CA PHE A 22 -16.45 -8.00 -19.75
C PHE A 22 -17.19 -8.19 -21.08
N ARG A 23 -16.54 -7.96 -22.23
CA ARG A 23 -17.14 -8.21 -23.56
C ARG A 23 -17.54 -9.68 -23.76
N PRO A 24 -16.67 -10.68 -23.47
CA PRO A 24 -17.07 -12.09 -23.44
C PRO A 24 -18.30 -12.31 -22.56
N PHE A 25 -18.31 -11.77 -21.35
CA PHE A 25 -19.42 -11.91 -20.41
C PHE A 25 -20.73 -11.33 -20.98
N VAL A 26 -20.69 -10.11 -21.51
CA VAL A 26 -21.85 -9.48 -22.18
C VAL A 26 -22.35 -10.34 -23.33
N TRP A 27 -21.45 -10.87 -24.16
CA TRP A 27 -21.82 -11.74 -25.27
C TRP A 27 -22.47 -13.04 -24.78
N GLN A 28 -21.88 -13.72 -23.79
CA GLN A 28 -22.44 -14.93 -23.20
C GLN A 28 -23.82 -14.69 -22.58
N LEU A 29 -23.97 -13.57 -21.86
CA LEU A 29 -25.24 -13.17 -21.26
C LEU A 29 -26.31 -12.89 -22.32
N ALA A 30 -25.93 -12.20 -23.40
CA ALA A 30 -26.83 -11.95 -24.53
C ALA A 30 -27.28 -13.26 -25.20
N GLN A 31 -26.38 -14.24 -25.36
CA GLN A 31 -26.74 -15.56 -25.89
C GLN A 31 -27.68 -16.34 -24.95
N GLN A 32 -27.43 -16.32 -23.64
CA GLN A 32 -28.30 -16.96 -22.64
C GLN A 32 -29.72 -16.38 -22.66
N LEU A 33 -29.82 -15.06 -22.82
CA LEU A 33 -31.08 -14.33 -22.88
C LEU A 33 -31.69 -14.27 -24.30
N ARG A 34 -31.02 -14.85 -25.31
CA ARG A 34 -31.43 -14.85 -26.74
C ARG A 34 -31.67 -13.44 -27.30
N LEU A 35 -30.79 -12.50 -26.95
CA LEU A 35 -30.82 -11.11 -27.41
C LEU A 35 -30.07 -10.95 -28.73
N HIS A 36 -30.40 -9.90 -29.48
CA HIS A 36 -29.75 -9.56 -30.75
C HIS A 36 -29.13 -8.17 -30.69
N GLY A 37 -27.95 -8.02 -31.29
CA GLY A 37 -27.23 -6.74 -31.30
C GLY A 37 -25.72 -6.92 -31.25
N ASP A 38 -25.04 -6.06 -30.51
CA ASP A 38 -23.59 -6.18 -30.37
C ASP A 38 -23.01 -5.52 -29.12
N VAL A 39 -21.76 -5.86 -28.83
CA VAL A 39 -20.93 -5.20 -27.82
C VAL A 39 -19.61 -4.76 -28.41
N CYS A 40 -19.14 -3.56 -28.03
CA CYS A 40 -17.79 -3.10 -28.31
C CYS A 40 -17.23 -2.27 -27.15
N ASN A 41 -15.90 -2.10 -27.16
CA ASN A 41 -15.23 -1.12 -26.31
C ASN A 41 -15.00 0.17 -27.11
N ASP A 42 -15.04 1.30 -26.43
CA ASP A 42 -14.47 2.56 -26.88
C ASP A 42 -13.71 3.24 -25.73
N GLY A 43 -13.36 4.52 -25.90
CA GLY A 43 -12.63 5.28 -24.88
C GLY A 43 -13.38 5.46 -23.56
N ASP A 44 -14.71 5.46 -23.54
CA ASP A 44 -15.50 5.79 -22.34
C ASP A 44 -16.02 4.56 -21.58
N GLY A 45 -15.80 3.35 -22.10
CA GLY A 45 -16.22 2.12 -21.43
C GLY A 45 -16.66 1.02 -22.40
N VAL A 46 -17.78 0.38 -22.10
CA VAL A 46 -18.39 -0.66 -22.93
C VAL A 46 -19.71 -0.15 -23.48
N VAL A 47 -19.91 -0.30 -24.79
CA VAL A 47 -21.18 -0.01 -25.46
C VAL A 47 -21.85 -1.33 -25.80
N VAL A 48 -23.09 -1.48 -25.36
CA VAL A 48 -23.94 -2.62 -25.71
C VAL A 48 -25.13 -2.10 -26.49
N ARG A 49 -25.35 -2.60 -27.69
CA ARG A 49 -26.52 -2.27 -28.50
C ARG A 49 -27.42 -3.49 -28.55
N LEU A 50 -28.68 -3.33 -28.21
CA LEU A 50 -29.68 -4.40 -28.18
C LEU A 50 -30.86 -4.02 -29.08
N LEU A 51 -31.47 -5.02 -29.71
CA LEU A 51 -32.75 -4.88 -30.38
C LEU A 51 -33.91 -4.91 -29.37
N GLU A 52 -33.75 -5.72 -28.32
CA GLU A 52 -34.75 -5.94 -27.27
C GLU A 52 -34.67 -4.93 -26.11
N GLU A 53 -35.66 -5.00 -25.22
CA GLU A 53 -35.73 -4.21 -23.98
C GLU A 53 -34.62 -4.64 -22.99
N PRO A 54 -33.88 -3.71 -22.36
CA PRO A 54 -32.65 -4.05 -21.65
C PRO A 54 -32.84 -4.44 -20.17
N SER A 55 -34.02 -4.32 -19.55
CA SER A 55 -34.18 -4.46 -18.09
C SER A 55 -33.65 -5.78 -17.55
N GLN A 56 -33.99 -6.90 -18.20
CA GLN A 56 -33.51 -8.22 -17.79
C GLN A 56 -31.99 -8.36 -17.98
N PHE A 57 -31.47 -7.80 -19.07
CA PHE A 57 -30.03 -7.80 -19.35
C PHE A 57 -29.26 -6.99 -18.31
N ILE A 58 -29.72 -5.78 -17.97
CA ILE A 58 -29.09 -4.91 -16.96
C ILE A 58 -29.11 -5.58 -15.58
N ALA A 59 -30.23 -6.20 -15.19
CA ALA A 59 -30.31 -6.90 -13.91
C ALA A 59 -29.27 -8.03 -13.81
N ALA A 60 -29.17 -8.87 -14.85
CA ALA A 60 -28.19 -9.95 -14.91
C ALA A 60 -26.75 -9.45 -15.03
N LEU A 61 -26.52 -8.32 -15.72
CA LEU A 61 -25.21 -7.68 -15.84
C LEU A 61 -24.64 -7.30 -14.46
N TYR A 62 -25.48 -6.76 -13.56
CA TYR A 62 -25.07 -6.45 -12.19
C TYR A 62 -24.94 -7.70 -11.32
N GLN A 63 -25.82 -8.69 -11.48
CA GLN A 63 -25.84 -9.91 -10.68
C GLN A 63 -24.62 -10.81 -10.93
N ASP A 64 -24.27 -11.00 -12.21
CA ASP A 64 -23.26 -11.97 -12.64
C ASP A 64 -21.95 -11.30 -13.11
N CYS A 65 -21.72 -10.05 -12.69
CA CYS A 65 -20.56 -9.24 -13.08
C CYS A 65 -19.24 -9.99 -12.84
N PRO A 66 -18.31 -10.03 -13.83
CA PRO A 66 -17.05 -10.76 -13.69
C PRO A 66 -16.23 -10.34 -12.46
N PRO A 67 -15.40 -11.22 -11.86
CA PRO A 67 -14.77 -10.96 -10.56
C PRO A 67 -13.84 -9.74 -10.49
N LEU A 68 -13.23 -9.36 -11.62
CA LEU A 68 -12.36 -8.19 -11.72
C LEU A 68 -13.09 -6.95 -12.23
N ALA A 69 -14.35 -7.12 -12.65
CA ALA A 69 -15.15 -6.05 -13.21
C ALA A 69 -15.93 -5.30 -12.12
N ARG A 70 -16.16 -4.01 -12.36
CA ARG A 70 -17.02 -3.17 -11.53
C ARG A 70 -17.78 -2.21 -12.43
N ILE A 71 -19.10 -2.23 -12.33
CA ILE A 71 -19.98 -1.34 -13.07
C ILE A 71 -20.27 -0.13 -12.18
N ASP A 72 -19.82 1.04 -12.62
CA ASP A 72 -20.02 2.31 -11.91
C ASP A 72 -21.34 2.96 -12.34
N SER A 73 -21.67 2.89 -13.64
CA SER A 73 -22.96 3.35 -14.17
C SER A 73 -23.36 2.61 -15.45
N VAL A 74 -24.67 2.57 -15.69
CA VAL A 74 -25.29 2.13 -16.96
C VAL A 74 -26.27 3.21 -17.40
N GLU A 75 -25.92 3.92 -18.47
CA GLU A 75 -26.83 4.86 -19.13
C GLU A 75 -27.47 4.16 -20.34
N HIS A 76 -28.72 4.49 -20.66
CA HIS A 76 -29.37 3.96 -21.86
C HIS A 76 -29.96 5.08 -22.71
N ALA A 77 -29.95 4.89 -24.02
CA ALA A 77 -30.56 5.78 -25.00
C ALA A 77 -31.25 4.98 -26.10
N SER A 78 -32.31 5.52 -26.68
CA SER A 78 -32.96 4.92 -27.84
C SER A 78 -31.99 4.85 -29.03
N LEU A 79 -31.99 3.72 -29.73
CA LEU A 79 -31.18 3.47 -30.92
C LEU A 79 -32.11 3.06 -32.06
N ILE A 80 -31.80 3.52 -33.28
CA ILE A 80 -32.45 3.01 -34.49
C ILE A 80 -31.41 2.20 -35.25
N TRP A 81 -31.72 0.94 -35.53
CA TRP A 81 -30.83 0.08 -36.31
C TRP A 81 -30.98 0.38 -37.80
N GLU A 82 -29.86 0.58 -38.50
CA GLU A 82 -29.86 0.66 -39.97
C GLU A 82 -30.30 -0.66 -40.62
N ARG A 83 -29.93 -1.77 -39.97
CA ARG A 83 -30.33 -3.13 -40.33
C ARG A 83 -30.56 -3.92 -39.05
N THR A 84 -31.70 -4.62 -38.97
CA THR A 84 -32.04 -5.48 -37.83
C THR A 84 -30.95 -6.55 -37.62
N PRO A 85 -30.32 -6.62 -36.43
CA PRO A 85 -29.36 -7.66 -36.12
C PRO A 85 -30.07 -9.02 -36.04
N THR A 86 -29.44 -10.07 -36.58
CA THR A 86 -29.95 -11.45 -36.56
C THR A 86 -29.24 -12.32 -35.53
N ASP A 87 -28.19 -11.79 -34.92
CA ASP A 87 -27.33 -12.40 -33.93
C ASP A 87 -26.83 -11.35 -32.92
N PHE A 88 -26.09 -11.80 -31.92
CA PHE A 88 -25.34 -10.92 -31.03
C PHE A 88 -23.84 -11.07 -31.27
N ALA A 89 -23.17 -9.99 -31.66
CA ALA A 89 -21.76 -10.02 -32.07
C ALA A 89 -20.85 -9.18 -31.17
N ILE A 90 -19.58 -9.60 -31.04
CA ILE A 90 -18.53 -8.76 -30.45
C ILE A 90 -17.87 -8.00 -31.60
N ARG A 91 -18.07 -6.67 -31.67
CA ARG A 91 -17.45 -5.85 -32.70
C ARG A 91 -16.03 -5.42 -32.29
N GLN A 92 -15.21 -5.11 -33.30
CA GLN A 92 -13.92 -4.47 -33.06
C GLN A 92 -14.11 -3.13 -32.35
N SER A 93 -13.21 -2.84 -31.41
CA SER A 93 -13.22 -1.60 -30.64
C SER A 93 -13.01 -0.39 -31.57
N ALA A 94 -13.70 0.72 -31.30
CA ALA A 94 -13.42 2.00 -31.96
C ALA A 94 -12.26 2.71 -31.25
N GLY A 95 -11.31 3.28 -32.01
CA GLY A 95 -10.24 4.11 -31.44
C GLY A 95 -10.78 5.46 -30.94
N GLY A 96 -10.25 5.96 -29.82
CA GLY A 96 -10.60 7.24 -29.21
C GLY A 96 -9.73 7.53 -27.98
N SER A 97 -9.83 8.74 -27.41
CA SER A 97 -9.16 9.11 -26.15
C SER A 97 -9.63 8.18 -25.03
N MET A 98 -8.71 7.42 -24.43
CA MET A 98 -9.02 6.37 -23.46
C MET A 98 -9.28 6.97 -22.08
N ASN A 99 -10.50 6.82 -21.58
CA ASN A 99 -10.95 7.11 -20.22
C ASN A 99 -11.07 5.82 -19.38
N THR A 100 -10.49 4.70 -19.83
CA THR A 100 -10.74 3.37 -19.25
C THR A 100 -9.68 2.94 -18.24
N GLN A 101 -10.13 2.27 -17.18
CA GLN A 101 -9.28 1.87 -16.06
C GLN A 101 -8.51 0.58 -16.38
N ILE A 102 -7.20 0.58 -16.14
CA ILE A 102 -6.39 -0.65 -16.10
C ILE A 102 -6.66 -1.38 -14.80
N VAL A 103 -6.81 -2.69 -14.89
CA VAL A 103 -6.94 -3.53 -13.70
C VAL A 103 -5.60 -3.93 -13.09
N PRO A 104 -5.53 -4.06 -11.75
CA PRO A 104 -4.36 -4.55 -11.05
C PRO A 104 -4.00 -5.98 -11.43
N ASP A 105 -2.77 -6.39 -11.10
CA ASP A 105 -2.42 -7.82 -11.10
C ASP A 105 -3.32 -8.59 -10.14
N ALA A 106 -3.81 -9.75 -10.58
CA ALA A 106 -4.78 -10.54 -9.83
C ALA A 106 -4.26 -11.95 -9.53
N ALA A 107 -4.52 -12.44 -8.33
CA ALA A 107 -4.15 -13.77 -7.90
C ALA A 107 -4.80 -14.86 -8.75
N THR A 108 -4.15 -16.02 -8.87
CA THR A 108 -4.63 -17.17 -9.64
C THR A 108 -6.07 -17.53 -9.24
N CYS A 109 -7.00 -17.52 -10.20
CA CYS A 109 -8.39 -17.85 -9.90
C CYS A 109 -8.57 -19.35 -9.62
N PRO A 110 -9.63 -19.76 -8.90
CA PRO A 110 -9.89 -21.17 -8.59
C PRO A 110 -9.93 -22.09 -9.82
N ALA A 111 -10.48 -21.62 -10.94
CA ALA A 111 -10.54 -22.41 -12.18
C ALA A 111 -9.16 -22.62 -12.83
N CYS A 112 -8.25 -21.63 -12.77
CA CYS A 112 -6.87 -21.83 -13.22
C CYS A 112 -6.12 -22.76 -12.27
N LEU A 113 -6.33 -22.62 -10.96
CA LEU A 113 -5.72 -23.51 -9.97
C LEU A 113 -6.18 -24.96 -10.15
N ALA A 114 -7.47 -25.18 -10.46
CA ALA A 114 -8.00 -26.51 -10.76
C ALA A 114 -7.35 -27.12 -12.01
N GLU A 115 -7.30 -26.40 -13.14
CA GLU A 115 -6.64 -26.88 -14.37
C GLU A 115 -5.15 -27.20 -14.14
N MET A 116 -4.44 -26.35 -13.39
CA MET A 116 -3.04 -26.59 -13.05
C MET A 116 -2.83 -27.87 -12.23
N ASN A 117 -3.82 -28.28 -11.44
CA ASN A 117 -3.73 -29.41 -10.54
C ASN A 117 -4.33 -30.71 -11.11
N THR A 118 -4.99 -30.68 -12.27
CA THR A 118 -5.60 -31.86 -12.89
C THR A 118 -4.63 -32.54 -13.85
N PRO A 119 -4.13 -33.76 -13.57
CA PRO A 119 -3.28 -34.50 -14.50
C PRO A 119 -4.00 -34.75 -15.83
N GLY A 120 -3.28 -34.60 -16.94
CA GLY A 120 -3.84 -34.74 -18.29
C GLY A 120 -4.33 -33.43 -18.92
N GLU A 121 -4.56 -32.38 -18.11
CA GLU A 121 -4.80 -31.03 -18.63
C GLU A 121 -3.56 -30.49 -19.35
N ARG A 122 -3.77 -29.71 -20.41
CA ARG A 122 -2.67 -29.15 -21.22
C ARG A 122 -1.75 -28.21 -20.43
N ARG A 123 -2.28 -27.59 -19.38
CA ARG A 123 -1.55 -26.70 -18.47
C ARG A 123 -1.34 -27.31 -17.08
N TYR A 124 -1.39 -28.63 -16.97
CA TYR A 124 -1.01 -29.32 -15.74
C TYR A 124 0.38 -28.88 -15.30
N ARG A 125 0.48 -28.41 -14.05
CA ARG A 125 1.68 -27.85 -13.42
C ARG A 125 2.35 -26.69 -14.17
N TYR A 126 1.63 -25.99 -15.05
CA TYR A 126 2.21 -24.88 -15.80
C TYR A 126 2.32 -23.59 -14.94
N PRO A 127 3.54 -23.09 -14.64
CA PRO A 127 3.75 -22.03 -13.65
C PRO A 127 3.32 -20.62 -14.09
N PHE A 128 2.77 -20.47 -15.30
CA PHE A 128 2.29 -19.18 -15.82
C PHE A 128 0.83 -19.23 -16.29
N ILE A 129 0.08 -20.27 -15.89
CA ILE A 129 -1.34 -20.39 -16.21
C ILE A 129 -2.12 -19.16 -15.73
N ASN A 130 -2.94 -18.61 -16.63
CA ASN A 130 -3.86 -17.52 -16.34
C ASN A 130 -5.09 -17.60 -17.26
N CYS A 131 -6.05 -16.71 -17.01
CA CYS A 131 -7.23 -16.47 -17.84
C CYS A 131 -7.61 -14.98 -17.77
N THR A 132 -8.73 -14.58 -18.36
CA THR A 132 -9.23 -13.20 -18.31
C THR A 132 -9.49 -12.69 -16.89
N HIS A 133 -9.76 -13.59 -15.93
CA HIS A 133 -10.10 -13.26 -14.54
C HIS A 133 -8.91 -13.25 -13.57
N CYS A 134 -7.68 -13.56 -14.02
CA CYS A 134 -6.51 -13.59 -13.12
C CYS A 134 -5.17 -13.38 -13.85
N GLY A 135 -4.08 -13.37 -13.07
CA GLY A 135 -2.72 -13.28 -13.55
C GLY A 135 -2.22 -11.84 -13.64
N PRO A 136 -1.00 -11.64 -14.19
CA PRO A 136 -0.41 -10.32 -14.28
C PRO A 136 -1.17 -9.42 -15.24
N ARG A 137 -1.16 -8.13 -14.94
CA ARG A 137 -1.75 -7.03 -15.69
C ARG A 137 -0.74 -5.89 -15.70
N PHE A 138 -0.83 -4.95 -14.76
CA PHE A 138 0.03 -3.77 -14.71
C PHE A 138 1.54 -4.10 -14.78
N THR A 139 1.99 -5.18 -14.12
CA THR A 139 3.40 -5.61 -14.13
C THR A 139 3.97 -6.01 -15.48
N ILE A 140 3.11 -6.22 -16.49
CA ILE A 140 3.50 -6.73 -17.83
C ILE A 140 3.11 -5.80 -18.99
N ILE A 141 2.50 -4.64 -18.71
CA ILE A 141 2.03 -3.71 -19.74
C ILE A 141 3.16 -2.75 -20.11
N ARG A 142 3.52 -2.71 -21.41
CA ARG A 142 4.51 -1.78 -21.95
C ARG A 142 3.88 -0.48 -22.45
N ALA A 143 2.69 -0.59 -23.04
CA ALA A 143 1.92 0.53 -23.57
C ALA A 143 0.43 0.17 -23.66
N MET A 144 -0.41 1.18 -23.88
CA MET A 144 -1.83 1.00 -24.20
C MET A 144 -2.07 1.12 -25.72
N PRO A 145 -3.12 0.50 -26.27
CA PRO A 145 -4.18 -0.29 -25.61
C PRO A 145 -3.67 -1.63 -25.04
N TYR A 146 -4.43 -2.21 -24.08
CA TYR A 146 -4.09 -3.50 -23.47
C TYR A 146 -4.30 -4.68 -24.43
N ASP A 147 -3.30 -4.90 -25.27
CA ASP A 147 -3.22 -6.02 -26.21
C ASP A 147 -1.86 -6.71 -26.14
N ARG A 148 -1.82 -8.01 -26.45
CA ARG A 148 -0.62 -8.86 -26.35
C ARG A 148 0.65 -8.21 -26.94
N PRO A 149 0.66 -7.56 -28.12
CA PRO A 149 1.86 -6.92 -28.69
C PRO A 149 2.44 -5.78 -27.83
N PHE A 150 1.61 -5.14 -27.00
CA PHE A 150 2.01 -4.07 -26.09
C PHE A 150 2.25 -4.56 -24.66
N THR A 151 2.45 -5.88 -24.50
CA THR A 151 2.83 -6.51 -23.24
C THR A 151 4.15 -7.27 -23.38
N VAL A 152 4.72 -7.71 -22.26
CA VAL A 152 5.88 -8.63 -22.27
C VAL A 152 5.60 -9.95 -22.99
N MET A 153 4.31 -10.29 -23.19
CA MET A 153 3.91 -11.54 -23.85
C MET A 153 4.02 -11.48 -25.37
N ALA A 154 4.37 -10.32 -25.94
CA ALA A 154 4.67 -10.15 -27.37
C ALA A 154 5.80 -11.07 -27.86
N ALA A 155 6.78 -11.38 -26.99
CA ALA A 155 7.89 -12.28 -27.30
C ALA A 155 7.50 -13.77 -27.38
N PHE A 156 6.23 -14.10 -27.08
CA PHE A 156 5.73 -15.47 -27.01
C PHE A 156 4.55 -15.65 -27.98
N PRO A 157 4.79 -15.98 -29.27
CA PRO A 157 3.72 -16.24 -30.23
C PRO A 157 2.82 -17.40 -29.79
N LEU A 158 1.50 -17.27 -29.95
CA LEU A 158 0.55 -18.33 -29.55
C LEU A 158 0.73 -19.58 -30.41
N CYS A 159 0.72 -20.77 -29.78
CA CYS A 159 0.54 -22.03 -30.52
C CYS A 159 -0.91 -22.14 -31.02
N PRO A 160 -1.19 -23.01 -32.01
CA PRO A 160 -2.52 -23.13 -32.63
C PRO A 160 -3.65 -23.34 -31.62
N GLU A 161 -3.44 -24.15 -30.58
CA GLU A 161 -4.46 -24.45 -29.59
C GLU A 161 -4.67 -23.27 -28.62
N CYS A 162 -3.64 -22.50 -28.29
CA CYS A 162 -3.83 -21.27 -27.51
C CYS A 162 -4.50 -20.17 -28.34
N ASP A 163 -4.22 -20.08 -29.65
CA ASP A 163 -4.89 -19.14 -30.55
C ASP A 163 -6.38 -19.51 -30.71
N SER A 164 -6.71 -20.80 -30.77
CA SER A 164 -8.09 -21.30 -30.77
C SER A 164 -8.85 -20.84 -29.51
N GLU A 165 -8.32 -21.10 -28.31
CA GLU A 165 -8.95 -20.66 -27.05
C GLU A 165 -9.01 -19.12 -26.95
N TYR A 166 -8.00 -18.41 -27.46
CA TYR A 166 -7.96 -16.95 -27.46
C TYR A 166 -9.06 -16.32 -28.32
N ARG A 167 -9.48 -17.01 -29.39
CA ARG A 167 -10.49 -16.56 -30.35
C ARG A 167 -11.89 -17.12 -30.11
N ASP A 168 -12.05 -18.14 -29.27
CA ASP A 168 -13.33 -18.76 -28.98
C ASP A 168 -14.07 -18.01 -27.85
N PRO A 169 -15.21 -17.33 -28.10
CA PRO A 169 -15.98 -16.61 -27.08
C PRO A 169 -16.55 -17.50 -25.96
N TYR A 170 -16.62 -18.82 -26.17
CA TYR A 170 -17.04 -19.78 -25.14
C TYR A 170 -15.90 -20.18 -24.21
N ASP A 171 -14.64 -19.96 -24.58
CA ASP A 171 -13.50 -20.27 -23.73
C ASP A 171 -13.26 -19.14 -22.70
N ARG A 172 -12.91 -19.53 -21.48
CA ARG A 172 -12.53 -18.59 -20.39
C ARG A 172 -11.27 -17.76 -20.70
N ARG A 173 -10.52 -18.13 -21.73
CA ARG A 173 -9.32 -17.45 -22.24
C ARG A 173 -9.57 -16.62 -23.49
N PHE A 174 -10.83 -16.44 -23.90
CA PHE A 174 -11.19 -15.51 -24.95
C PHE A 174 -10.61 -14.12 -24.68
N HIS A 175 -9.75 -13.62 -25.57
CA HIS A 175 -8.99 -12.37 -25.39
C HIS A 175 -8.17 -12.26 -24.09
N ALA A 176 -7.77 -13.39 -23.47
CA ALA A 176 -6.79 -13.37 -22.39
C ALA A 176 -5.42 -13.01 -22.95
N GLN A 177 -5.08 -11.71 -22.93
CA GLN A 177 -3.83 -11.19 -23.49
C GLN A 177 -2.57 -11.94 -23.04
N PRO A 178 -2.44 -12.37 -21.76
CA PRO A 178 -1.26 -13.10 -21.31
C PRO A 178 -1.38 -14.62 -21.40
N VAL A 179 -2.34 -15.15 -22.17
CA VAL A 179 -2.53 -16.60 -22.32
C VAL A 179 -1.28 -17.26 -22.90
N ALA A 180 -0.91 -18.41 -22.33
CA ALA A 180 0.15 -19.25 -22.84
C ALA A 180 -0.03 -20.70 -22.33
N CYS A 181 0.82 -21.61 -22.80
CA CYS A 181 0.93 -22.98 -22.34
C CYS A 181 2.41 -23.42 -22.35
N PRO A 182 2.76 -24.63 -21.88
CA PRO A 182 4.15 -25.11 -21.90
C PRO A 182 4.85 -25.07 -23.26
N SER A 183 4.10 -25.12 -24.37
CA SER A 183 4.66 -25.14 -25.73
C SER A 183 5.03 -23.75 -26.29
N CYS A 184 4.27 -22.71 -25.93
CA CYS A 184 4.44 -21.37 -26.50
C CYS A 184 4.82 -20.28 -25.49
N GLY A 185 4.73 -20.59 -24.20
CA GLY A 185 4.87 -19.62 -23.14
C GLY A 185 6.24 -19.57 -22.48
N PRO A 186 6.37 -18.70 -21.46
CA PRO A 186 7.55 -18.67 -20.62
C PRO A 186 7.76 -19.98 -19.85
N HIS A 187 9.00 -20.22 -19.44
CA HIS A 187 9.42 -21.36 -18.64
C HIS A 187 10.32 -20.93 -17.48
N LEU A 188 10.43 -21.80 -16.48
CA LEU A 188 11.31 -21.62 -15.33
C LEU A 188 12.75 -21.98 -15.69
N GLU A 189 13.68 -21.30 -15.05
CA GLU A 189 15.11 -21.61 -15.06
C GLU A 189 15.63 -21.60 -13.63
N TRP A 190 16.41 -22.61 -13.25
CA TRP A 190 17.15 -22.66 -12.00
C TRP A 190 18.62 -22.33 -12.29
N ARG A 191 19.20 -21.46 -11.46
CA ARG A 191 20.64 -21.18 -11.45
C ARG A 191 21.18 -21.22 -10.04
N SER A 192 22.21 -22.01 -9.82
CA SER A 192 23.09 -21.94 -8.65
C SER A 192 24.55 -21.93 -9.11
N GLN A 193 25.50 -21.88 -8.18
CA GLN A 193 26.93 -21.98 -8.52
C GLN A 193 27.29 -23.29 -9.26
N HIS A 194 26.55 -24.37 -9.00
CA HIS A 194 26.92 -25.72 -9.43
C HIS A 194 25.92 -26.36 -10.40
N GLU A 195 24.74 -25.77 -10.56
CA GLU A 195 23.63 -26.40 -11.27
C GLU A 195 22.85 -25.39 -12.12
N ARG A 196 22.40 -25.86 -13.28
CA ARG A 196 21.36 -25.20 -14.08
C ARG A 196 20.32 -26.23 -14.48
N ALA A 197 19.06 -25.85 -14.39
CA ALA A 197 17.94 -26.68 -14.80
C ALA A 197 16.83 -25.80 -15.39
N GLU A 198 15.91 -26.41 -16.14
CA GLU A 198 14.79 -25.70 -16.76
C GLU A 198 13.46 -26.41 -16.46
N LYS A 199 12.35 -25.68 -16.64
CA LYS A 199 10.98 -26.20 -16.55
C LYS A 199 10.72 -26.88 -15.19
N GLU A 200 10.21 -28.12 -15.19
CA GLU A 200 9.93 -28.85 -13.94
C GLU A 200 11.21 -29.17 -13.17
N ALA A 201 12.33 -29.47 -13.85
CA ALA A 201 13.59 -29.74 -13.17
C ALA A 201 14.10 -28.51 -12.40
N ALA A 202 13.87 -27.30 -12.92
CA ALA A 202 14.17 -26.06 -12.20
C ALA A 202 13.35 -25.92 -10.91
N LEU A 203 12.06 -26.24 -10.96
CA LEU A 203 11.19 -26.24 -9.78
C LEU A 203 11.66 -27.27 -8.74
N GLN A 204 12.02 -28.48 -9.18
CA GLN A 204 12.50 -29.54 -8.28
C GLN A 204 13.83 -29.16 -7.61
N ALA A 205 14.76 -28.53 -8.34
CA ALA A 205 16.02 -28.05 -7.77
C ALA A 205 15.80 -26.96 -6.71
N ALA A 206 14.88 -26.02 -6.96
CA ALA A 206 14.50 -25.01 -5.97
C ALA A 206 13.86 -25.61 -4.71
N VAL A 207 12.98 -26.62 -4.89
CA VAL A 207 12.37 -27.37 -3.77
C VAL A 207 13.43 -28.12 -2.96
N ALA A 208 14.40 -28.75 -3.63
CA ALA A 208 15.50 -29.45 -2.98
C ALA A 208 16.37 -28.48 -2.17
N GLN A 209 16.70 -27.30 -2.72
CA GLN A 209 17.48 -26.27 -2.02
C GLN A 209 16.77 -25.76 -0.76
N LEU A 210 15.46 -25.51 -0.83
CA LEU A 210 14.66 -25.09 0.32
C LEU A 210 14.59 -26.18 1.40
N ASN A 211 14.38 -27.44 1.01
CA ASN A 211 14.40 -28.58 1.93
C ASN A 211 15.76 -28.81 2.58
N ALA A 212 16.85 -28.44 1.91
CA ALA A 212 18.20 -28.45 2.48
C ALA A 212 18.47 -27.28 3.44
N GLY A 213 17.50 -26.38 3.65
CA GLY A 213 17.63 -25.21 4.51
C GLY A 213 18.30 -24.01 3.84
N GLY A 214 18.46 -24.03 2.52
CA GLY A 214 19.02 -22.93 1.75
C GLY A 214 18.05 -21.77 1.56
N ILE A 215 18.60 -20.62 1.15
CA ILE A 215 17.88 -19.41 0.77
C ILE A 215 17.84 -19.35 -0.75
N ILE A 216 16.67 -19.14 -1.36
CA ILE A 216 16.56 -18.95 -2.80
C ILE A 216 15.97 -17.58 -3.15
N ALA A 217 16.36 -17.04 -4.30
CA ALA A 217 15.66 -15.92 -4.92
C ALA A 217 14.61 -16.46 -5.90
N VAL A 218 13.36 -16.04 -5.76
CA VAL A 218 12.23 -16.45 -6.62
C VAL A 218 11.73 -15.26 -7.40
N LYS A 219 11.69 -15.36 -8.73
CA LYS A 219 11.08 -14.33 -9.57
C LYS A 219 9.55 -14.38 -9.44
N GLY A 220 8.97 -13.31 -8.92
CA GLY A 220 7.53 -13.15 -8.72
C GLY A 220 6.84 -12.42 -9.89
N LEU A 221 5.68 -11.82 -9.61
CA LEU A 221 4.96 -11.01 -10.62
C LEU A 221 5.55 -9.60 -10.77
N GLY A 222 5.87 -8.94 -9.65
CA GLY A 222 6.29 -7.54 -9.60
C GLY A 222 7.73 -7.31 -9.15
N GLY A 223 8.51 -8.38 -9.00
CA GLY A 223 9.90 -8.34 -8.56
C GLY A 223 10.34 -9.68 -8.00
N PHE A 224 11.52 -9.74 -7.41
CA PHE A 224 12.05 -10.93 -6.76
C PHE A 224 11.67 -11.01 -5.28
N HIS A 225 11.55 -12.24 -4.77
CA HIS A 225 11.48 -12.55 -3.34
C HIS A 225 12.69 -13.38 -2.92
N LEU A 226 13.19 -13.17 -1.70
CA LEU A 226 14.07 -14.12 -1.00
C LEU A 226 13.20 -15.04 -0.16
N ALA A 227 13.42 -16.34 -0.30
CA ALA A 227 12.64 -17.39 0.35
C ALA A 227 13.50 -18.41 1.08
N CYS A 228 13.04 -18.83 2.25
CA CYS A 228 13.60 -19.93 3.06
C CYS A 228 12.48 -20.55 3.91
N ASP A 229 12.70 -21.74 4.49
CA ASP A 229 11.76 -22.35 5.45
C ASP A 229 11.59 -21.43 6.67
N ALA A 230 10.37 -20.96 6.93
CA ALA A 230 10.08 -20.05 8.04
C ALA A 230 10.05 -20.74 9.41
N ARG A 231 10.11 -22.08 9.45
CA ARG A 231 10.23 -22.88 10.68
C ARG A 231 11.67 -23.18 11.04
N ASN A 232 12.61 -22.94 10.12
CA ASN A 232 14.02 -23.22 10.31
C ASN A 232 14.73 -21.96 10.82
N ASP A 233 14.92 -21.88 12.14
CA ASP A 233 15.55 -20.73 12.80
C ASP A 233 16.95 -20.41 12.24
N ASN A 234 17.72 -21.43 11.84
CA ASN A 234 19.05 -21.22 11.26
C ASN A 234 18.96 -20.56 9.88
N ALA A 235 18.04 -21.01 9.03
CA ALA A 235 17.83 -20.42 7.71
C ALA A 235 17.33 -18.97 7.82
N VAL A 236 16.41 -18.70 8.75
CA VAL A 236 15.91 -17.35 9.04
C VAL A 236 17.03 -16.45 9.56
N ALA A 237 17.84 -16.93 10.52
CA ALA A 237 18.97 -16.18 11.05
C ALA A 237 20.02 -15.88 9.97
N MET A 238 20.33 -16.86 9.11
CA MET A 238 21.22 -16.69 7.97
C MET A 238 20.70 -15.65 6.98
N LEU A 239 19.41 -15.68 6.65
CA LEU A 239 18.77 -14.69 5.78
C LEU A 239 18.87 -13.29 6.37
N ARG A 240 18.62 -13.13 7.68
CA ARG A 240 18.74 -11.83 8.37
C ARG A 240 20.16 -11.31 8.37
N ALA A 241 21.15 -12.18 8.60
CA ALA A 241 22.56 -11.83 8.59
C ALA A 241 22.98 -11.34 7.20
N ARG A 242 22.74 -12.14 6.15
CA ARG A 242 23.12 -11.80 4.77
C ARG A 242 22.39 -10.55 4.25
N LYS A 243 21.12 -10.36 4.61
CA LYS A 243 20.33 -9.17 4.22
C LYS A 243 20.59 -7.93 5.10
N HIS A 244 21.41 -8.04 6.16
CA HIS A 244 21.62 -6.97 7.14
C HIS A 244 20.30 -6.44 7.75
N ARG A 245 19.38 -7.37 8.06
CA ARG A 245 18.00 -7.07 8.48
C ARG A 245 17.67 -7.74 9.83
N PRO A 246 18.23 -7.25 10.96
CA PRO A 246 18.17 -7.96 12.23
C PRO A 246 16.75 -8.07 12.82
N ALA A 247 15.95 -7.00 12.77
CA ALA A 247 14.68 -6.96 13.50
C ALA A 247 13.43 -6.77 12.61
N LYS A 248 13.52 -6.05 11.47
CA LYS A 248 12.33 -5.74 10.64
C LYS A 248 11.58 -7.05 10.28
N PRO A 249 10.26 -7.13 10.50
CA PRO A 249 9.50 -8.37 10.32
C PRO A 249 9.58 -8.97 8.91
N LEU A 250 9.69 -10.28 8.84
CA LEU A 250 9.68 -11.05 7.60
C LEU A 250 8.23 -11.48 7.30
N ALA A 251 7.77 -11.26 6.07
CA ALA A 251 6.47 -11.78 5.65
C ALA A 251 6.59 -13.29 5.39
N VAL A 252 5.53 -14.04 5.69
CA VAL A 252 5.51 -15.51 5.60
C VAL A 252 4.33 -15.96 4.75
N MET A 253 4.62 -16.72 3.69
CA MET A 253 3.61 -17.35 2.87
C MET A 253 3.21 -18.71 3.47
N LEU A 254 1.92 -18.88 3.74
CA LEU A 254 1.36 -20.08 4.38
C LEU A 254 0.77 -21.04 3.34
N PRO A 255 0.86 -22.37 3.56
CA PRO A 255 0.20 -23.35 2.70
C PRO A 255 -1.33 -23.30 2.82
N THR A 256 -1.85 -22.86 3.97
CA THR A 256 -3.27 -22.80 4.28
C THR A 256 -3.56 -21.69 5.26
N ALA A 257 -4.76 -21.10 5.17
CA ALA A 257 -5.24 -20.06 6.07
C ALA A 257 -6.27 -20.57 7.11
N GLN A 258 -6.47 -21.90 7.21
CA GLN A 258 -7.55 -22.48 8.03
C GLN A 258 -7.51 -22.06 9.52
N THR A 259 -6.33 -21.86 10.09
CA THR A 259 -6.14 -21.47 11.50
C THR A 259 -6.34 -19.98 11.76
N LEU A 260 -6.49 -19.17 10.71
CA LEU A 260 -6.57 -17.72 10.82
C LEU A 260 -8.02 -17.23 11.05
N PRO A 261 -8.20 -16.06 11.68
CA PRO A 261 -9.51 -15.42 11.82
C PRO A 261 -10.24 -15.24 10.49
N SER A 262 -11.58 -15.21 10.52
CA SER A 262 -12.40 -15.00 9.31
C SER A 262 -12.04 -13.70 8.59
N ALA A 263 -11.85 -12.60 9.32
CA ALA A 263 -11.46 -11.31 8.76
C ALA A 263 -10.15 -11.39 7.96
N ALA A 264 -9.11 -12.03 8.53
CA ALA A 264 -7.84 -12.26 7.85
C ALA A 264 -8.01 -13.16 6.61
N ARG A 265 -8.76 -14.26 6.72
CA ARG A 265 -9.03 -15.18 5.60
C ARG A 265 -9.71 -14.47 4.43
N SER A 266 -10.72 -13.65 4.71
CA SER A 266 -11.45 -12.89 3.69
C SER A 266 -10.53 -11.95 2.90
N LEU A 267 -9.56 -11.31 3.55
CA LEU A 267 -8.56 -10.45 2.90
C LEU A 267 -7.55 -11.27 2.09
N LEU A 268 -7.04 -12.37 2.65
CA LEU A 268 -6.03 -13.25 2.04
C LEU A 268 -6.50 -13.90 0.73
N THR A 269 -7.80 -14.19 0.60
CA THR A 269 -8.38 -14.85 -0.58
C THR A 269 -8.91 -13.88 -1.63
N THR A 270 -8.76 -12.56 -1.43
CA THR A 270 -9.11 -11.58 -2.45
C THR A 270 -8.21 -11.73 -3.69
N PRO A 271 -8.65 -11.27 -4.88
CA PRO A 271 -7.76 -11.19 -6.04
C PRO A 271 -6.48 -10.37 -5.78
N ALA A 272 -6.50 -9.43 -4.83
CA ALA A 272 -5.32 -8.67 -4.46
C ALA A 272 -4.28 -9.51 -3.71
N ALA A 273 -4.71 -10.53 -2.96
CA ALA A 273 -3.87 -11.41 -2.13
C ALA A 273 -2.74 -10.66 -1.38
N PRO A 274 -3.09 -9.71 -0.49
CA PRO A 274 -2.10 -8.93 0.25
C PRO A 274 -1.41 -9.77 1.32
N ILE A 275 -0.32 -9.24 1.87
CA ILE A 275 0.17 -9.64 3.19
C ILE A 275 -0.82 -9.09 4.22
N VAL A 276 -1.29 -9.93 5.13
CA VAL A 276 -2.19 -9.58 6.23
C VAL A 276 -1.44 -9.72 7.55
N LEU A 277 -1.37 -8.65 8.34
CA LEU A 277 -0.86 -8.72 9.72
C LEU A 277 -1.89 -9.41 10.60
N VAL A 278 -1.46 -10.50 11.25
CA VAL A 278 -2.26 -11.29 12.20
C VAL A 278 -1.49 -11.48 13.49
N ASP A 279 -2.21 -11.73 14.60
CA ASP A 279 -1.58 -12.09 15.86
C ASP A 279 -0.78 -13.40 15.73
N LYS A 280 0.43 -13.42 16.28
CA LYS A 280 1.35 -14.57 16.25
C LYS A 280 0.72 -15.84 16.83
N GLN A 281 -0.24 -15.74 17.76
CA GLN A 281 -0.90 -16.90 18.35
C GLN A 281 -1.59 -17.80 17.33
N TYR A 282 -1.98 -17.26 16.17
CA TYR A 282 -2.62 -18.03 15.09
C TYR A 282 -1.64 -18.83 14.23
N VAL A 283 -0.33 -18.61 14.40
CA VAL A 283 0.76 -19.26 13.65
C VAL A 283 1.91 -19.66 14.59
N PRO A 284 1.64 -20.51 15.61
CA PRO A 284 2.62 -20.85 16.65
C PRO A 284 3.82 -21.66 16.15
N SER A 285 3.79 -22.16 14.91
CA SER A 285 4.89 -22.89 14.27
C SER A 285 6.01 -21.97 13.76
N LEU A 286 5.81 -20.66 13.76
CA LEU A 286 6.80 -19.69 13.32
C LEU A 286 7.70 -19.29 14.49
N GLY A 287 9.01 -19.34 14.27
CA GLY A 287 10.00 -18.94 15.28
C GLY A 287 9.98 -17.43 15.56
N GLU A 288 10.51 -17.03 16.71
CA GLU A 288 10.57 -15.61 17.13
C GLU A 288 11.39 -14.76 16.15
N GLY A 289 12.34 -15.40 15.45
CA GLY A 289 13.12 -14.80 14.38
C GLY A 289 12.30 -14.23 13.23
N ILE A 290 11.01 -14.53 13.07
CA ILE A 290 10.18 -13.96 11.99
C ILE A 290 9.80 -12.49 12.28
N ALA A 291 9.40 -12.17 13.51
CA ALA A 291 9.01 -10.82 13.91
C ALA A 291 9.45 -10.53 15.36
N PRO A 292 10.76 -10.39 15.63
CA PRO A 292 11.30 -10.29 16.98
C PRO A 292 10.69 -9.14 17.80
N GLY A 293 10.22 -9.44 19.01
CA GLY A 293 9.70 -8.44 19.96
C GLY A 293 8.32 -7.87 19.61
N LEU A 294 7.67 -8.35 18.54
CA LEU A 294 6.33 -7.92 18.14
C LEU A 294 5.26 -8.97 18.45
N THR A 295 3.99 -8.56 18.46
CA THR A 295 2.84 -9.46 18.67
C THR A 295 2.20 -9.93 17.37
N GLU A 296 2.48 -9.26 16.26
CA GLU A 296 1.90 -9.56 14.95
C GLU A 296 2.96 -10.07 13.97
N VAL A 297 2.49 -10.83 12.98
CA VAL A 297 3.28 -11.33 11.86
C VAL A 297 2.51 -11.14 10.56
N GLY A 298 3.22 -10.74 9.50
CA GLY A 298 2.63 -10.60 8.17
C GLY A 298 2.57 -11.95 7.47
N VAL A 299 1.35 -12.44 7.23
CA VAL A 299 1.11 -13.70 6.52
C VAL A 299 0.52 -13.44 5.13
N MET A 300 0.82 -14.29 4.17
CA MET A 300 0.24 -14.25 2.82
C MET A 300 -0.11 -15.66 2.33
N LEU A 301 -0.92 -15.75 1.28
CA LEU A 301 -1.17 -17.00 0.56
C LEU A 301 -0.46 -16.99 -0.81
N PRO A 302 -0.23 -18.16 -1.42
CA PRO A 302 0.12 -18.22 -2.83
C PRO A 302 -0.83 -17.40 -3.68
N ALA A 303 -0.28 -16.46 -4.44
CA ALA A 303 -1.04 -15.58 -5.31
C ALA A 303 -0.79 -15.89 -6.79
N ASN A 304 0.31 -16.56 -7.14
CA ASN A 304 0.63 -16.94 -8.52
C ASN A 304 0.91 -18.44 -8.66
N PRO A 305 0.86 -19.02 -9.88
CA PRO A 305 0.96 -20.46 -10.06
C PRO A 305 2.30 -21.04 -9.59
N LEU A 306 3.41 -20.31 -9.75
CA LEU A 306 4.71 -20.72 -9.23
C LEU A 306 4.72 -20.86 -7.71
N GLN A 307 4.14 -19.89 -6.99
CA GLN A 307 4.00 -19.96 -5.53
C GLN A 307 3.12 -21.15 -5.10
N HIS A 308 2.04 -21.43 -5.83
CA HIS A 308 1.20 -22.60 -5.57
C HIS A 308 2.00 -23.90 -5.73
N LEU A 309 2.76 -24.04 -6.82
CA LEU A 309 3.58 -25.22 -7.08
C LEU A 309 4.66 -25.43 -6.01
N LEU A 310 5.35 -24.36 -5.59
CA LEU A 310 6.32 -24.41 -4.50
C LEU A 310 5.67 -24.90 -3.21
N LEU A 311 4.57 -24.28 -2.76
CA LEU A 311 3.92 -24.68 -1.50
C LEU A 311 3.23 -26.05 -1.56
N GLN A 312 2.73 -26.47 -2.72
CA GLN A 312 2.21 -27.82 -2.91
C GLN A 312 3.30 -28.88 -2.74
N ALA A 313 4.53 -28.60 -3.19
CA ALA A 313 5.66 -29.51 -3.07
C ALA A 313 6.27 -29.51 -1.64
N LEU A 314 6.33 -28.35 -1.00
CA LEU A 314 7.00 -28.17 0.29
C LEU A 314 6.06 -28.45 1.47
N ASN A 315 4.81 -28.00 1.38
CA ASN A 315 3.79 -28.12 2.42
C ASN A 315 4.21 -27.54 3.79
N TYR A 316 4.94 -26.43 3.78
CA TYR A 316 5.29 -25.67 4.99
C TYR A 316 5.42 -24.17 4.72
N PRO A 317 5.32 -23.31 5.77
CA PRO A 317 5.46 -21.88 5.63
C PRO A 317 6.82 -21.43 5.09
N LEU A 318 6.82 -20.50 4.15
CA LEU A 318 8.03 -19.91 3.58
C LEU A 318 8.14 -18.43 3.94
N VAL A 319 9.33 -17.97 4.32
CA VAL A 319 9.60 -16.53 4.28
C VAL A 319 9.48 -16.06 2.83
N MET A 320 8.83 -14.92 2.61
CA MET A 320 8.72 -14.26 1.32
C MET A 320 9.00 -12.76 1.51
N THR A 321 10.27 -12.39 1.59
CA THR A 321 10.69 -10.98 1.70
C THR A 321 11.18 -10.45 0.37
N SER A 322 11.11 -9.14 0.13
CA SER A 322 11.63 -8.51 -1.10
C SER A 322 13.07 -8.93 -1.41
N GLY A 323 13.34 -9.26 -2.67
CA GLY A 323 14.68 -9.59 -3.18
C GLY A 323 15.44 -8.33 -3.53
N ASN A 324 15.98 -7.66 -2.51
CA ASN A 324 16.80 -6.46 -2.66
C ASN A 324 17.91 -6.43 -1.61
N LEU A 325 19.02 -5.78 -1.97
CA LEU A 325 20.00 -5.29 -1.00
C LEU A 325 19.38 -4.11 -0.22
N SER A 326 19.73 -3.99 1.06
CA SER A 326 19.27 -2.85 1.89
C SER A 326 19.71 -1.52 1.25
N GLY A 327 18.78 -0.55 1.14
CA GLY A 327 19.03 0.74 0.48
C GLY A 327 18.91 0.74 -1.05
N LYS A 328 18.45 -0.37 -1.64
CA LYS A 328 18.11 -0.47 -3.06
C LYS A 328 16.67 -0.95 -3.24
N PRO A 329 15.99 -0.54 -4.33
CA PRO A 329 14.70 -1.10 -4.68
C PRO A 329 14.80 -2.58 -5.10
N PRO A 330 13.69 -3.35 -5.02
CA PRO A 330 13.62 -4.70 -5.57
C PRO A 330 14.10 -4.81 -7.02
N ALA A 331 14.90 -5.85 -7.29
CA ALA A 331 15.29 -6.24 -8.63
C ALA A 331 14.05 -6.66 -9.44
N ILE A 332 14.04 -6.34 -10.74
CA ILE A 332 12.97 -6.75 -11.67
C ILE A 332 13.50 -7.54 -12.87
N THR A 333 14.79 -7.45 -13.19
CA THR A 333 15.46 -8.24 -14.23
C THR A 333 16.21 -9.43 -13.63
N ASN A 334 16.48 -10.45 -14.45
CA ASN A 334 17.21 -11.63 -14.00
C ASN A 334 18.67 -11.28 -13.68
N GLU A 335 19.26 -10.44 -14.51
CA GLU A 335 20.64 -9.96 -14.41
C GLU A 335 20.83 -9.18 -13.11
N GLN A 336 19.92 -8.23 -12.84
CA GLN A 336 19.99 -7.44 -11.61
C GLN A 336 19.81 -8.32 -10.36
N ALA A 337 18.93 -9.32 -10.39
CA ALA A 337 18.77 -10.24 -9.27
C ALA A 337 20.03 -11.07 -9.03
N LEU A 338 20.65 -11.59 -10.10
CA LEU A 338 21.90 -12.34 -9.99
C LEU A 338 23.02 -11.47 -9.43
N ASP A 339 23.14 -10.22 -9.88
CA ASP A 339 24.19 -9.30 -9.42
C ASP A 339 23.95 -8.84 -7.97
N ASP A 340 22.74 -8.39 -7.63
CA ASP A 340 22.45 -7.79 -6.32
C ASP A 340 22.25 -8.83 -5.20
N LEU A 341 21.90 -10.08 -5.52
CA LEU A 341 21.50 -11.09 -4.51
C LEU A 341 22.44 -12.29 -4.41
N HIS A 342 23.54 -12.36 -5.18
CA HIS A 342 24.45 -13.51 -5.16
C HIS A 342 25.06 -13.82 -3.78
N ASP A 343 25.31 -12.79 -2.96
CA ASP A 343 25.82 -12.94 -1.60
C ASP A 343 24.73 -13.33 -0.58
N ILE A 344 23.46 -13.31 -0.99
CA ILE A 344 22.32 -13.59 -0.12
C ILE A 344 21.70 -14.95 -0.44
N ALA A 345 21.36 -15.20 -1.69
CA ALA A 345 20.69 -16.42 -2.15
C ALA A 345 21.69 -17.51 -2.55
N ASP A 346 21.42 -18.74 -2.12
CA ASP A 346 22.17 -19.93 -2.51
C ASP A 346 21.77 -20.44 -3.92
N GLY A 347 20.63 -19.96 -4.45
CA GLY A 347 20.20 -20.23 -5.82
C GLY A 347 19.01 -19.39 -6.26
N PHE A 348 18.72 -19.44 -7.55
CA PHE A 348 17.81 -18.52 -8.23
C PHE A 348 16.79 -19.29 -9.07
N LEU A 349 15.52 -19.14 -8.73
CA LEU A 349 14.40 -19.62 -9.52
C LEU A 349 13.87 -18.47 -10.40
N LEU A 350 14.37 -18.43 -11.62
CA LEU A 350 14.16 -17.40 -12.63
C LEU A 350 13.06 -17.81 -13.63
N HIS A 351 12.68 -16.86 -14.49
CA HIS A 351 11.95 -17.15 -15.72
C HIS A 351 12.18 -16.08 -16.79
N ASN A 352 11.87 -16.44 -18.03
CA ASN A 352 12.05 -15.60 -19.22
C ASN A 352 10.87 -14.67 -19.56
N ARG A 353 9.85 -14.57 -18.69
CA ARG A 353 8.88 -13.46 -18.76
C ARG A 353 9.43 -12.22 -18.06
N ASP A 354 9.53 -11.10 -18.77
CA ASP A 354 9.97 -9.83 -18.17
C ASP A 354 8.97 -9.29 -17.16
N ILE A 355 9.47 -8.47 -16.23
CA ILE A 355 8.68 -7.62 -15.32
C ILE A 355 9.01 -6.19 -15.72
N VAL A 356 8.02 -5.43 -16.18
CA VAL A 356 8.25 -4.05 -16.66
C VAL A 356 7.88 -3.00 -15.61
N GLN A 357 7.13 -3.39 -14.59
CA GLN A 357 6.82 -2.52 -13.47
C GLN A 357 7.09 -3.23 -12.16
N ARG A 358 7.85 -2.56 -11.29
CA ARG A 358 7.99 -3.01 -9.91
C ARG A 358 6.64 -2.92 -9.21
N MET A 359 6.30 -3.98 -8.49
CA MET A 359 5.09 -4.03 -7.69
C MET A 359 5.33 -4.85 -6.42
N ASP A 360 5.66 -4.14 -5.33
CA ASP A 360 5.75 -4.71 -3.99
C ASP A 360 4.43 -5.33 -3.55
N ASP A 361 4.48 -6.33 -2.67
CA ASP A 361 3.28 -6.86 -2.02
C ASP A 361 2.61 -5.79 -1.15
N SER A 362 1.29 -5.66 -1.30
CA SER A 362 0.49 -4.81 -0.41
C SER A 362 0.44 -5.40 0.99
N VAL A 363 0.38 -4.54 2.00
CA VAL A 363 0.30 -4.93 3.42
C VAL A 363 -0.93 -4.29 4.03
N VAL A 364 -1.79 -5.12 4.62
CA VAL A 364 -2.97 -4.71 5.37
C VAL A 364 -2.95 -5.37 6.76
N ARG A 365 -3.68 -4.83 7.70
CA ARG A 365 -4.01 -5.50 8.96
C ARG A 365 -5.27 -6.35 8.80
N ASP A 366 -5.49 -7.32 9.68
CA ASP A 366 -6.71 -8.14 9.69
C ASP A 366 -8.02 -7.33 9.81
N SER A 367 -7.96 -6.13 10.38
CA SER A 367 -9.04 -5.15 10.42
C SER A 367 -9.39 -4.53 9.06
N GLY A 368 -8.58 -4.74 8.03
CA GLY A 368 -8.69 -4.10 6.72
C GLY A 368 -7.92 -2.78 6.58
N GLU A 369 -7.28 -2.30 7.65
CA GLU A 369 -6.40 -1.13 7.60
C GLU A 369 -5.25 -1.34 6.60
N MET A 370 -5.09 -0.41 5.67
CA MET A 370 -3.98 -0.39 4.72
C MET A 370 -2.70 0.17 5.36
N LEU A 371 -1.58 -0.55 5.27
CA LEU A 371 -0.25 -0.07 5.65
C LEU A 371 0.63 0.20 4.43
N ARG A 372 0.44 -0.58 3.36
CA ARG A 372 1.15 -0.41 2.09
C ARG A 372 0.24 -0.78 0.94
N ARG A 373 -0.05 0.20 0.09
CA ARG A 373 -0.87 0.05 -1.12
C ARG A 373 0.01 -0.16 -2.35
N SER A 374 -0.05 -1.34 -2.97
CA SER A 374 0.78 -1.72 -4.12
C SER A 374 0.11 -2.85 -4.94
N ARG A 375 0.69 -4.06 -5.01
CA ARG A 375 0.17 -5.20 -5.78
C ARG A 375 -1.29 -5.50 -5.45
N GLY A 376 -2.10 -5.74 -6.47
CA GLY A 376 -3.51 -6.08 -6.32
C GLY A 376 -4.44 -4.89 -6.14
N TYR A 377 -3.89 -3.69 -5.97
CA TYR A 377 -4.67 -2.46 -5.86
C TYR A 377 -4.25 -1.40 -6.88
N VAL A 378 -2.99 -1.34 -7.31
CA VAL A 378 -2.51 -0.36 -8.31
C VAL A 378 -2.69 -0.95 -9.71
N PRO A 379 -3.17 -0.18 -10.70
CA PRO A 379 -3.40 1.27 -10.71
C PRO A 379 -4.86 1.69 -10.51
N ASP A 380 -5.65 0.98 -9.68
CA ASP A 380 -7.06 1.35 -9.51
C ASP A 380 -7.25 2.82 -9.11
N ALA A 381 -8.09 3.52 -9.87
CA ALA A 381 -8.47 4.89 -9.57
C ALA A 381 -9.38 4.96 -8.34
N ILE A 382 -9.23 6.05 -7.58
CA ILE A 382 -10.01 6.44 -6.42
C ILE A 382 -10.91 7.58 -6.87
N ALA A 383 -12.22 7.47 -6.66
CA ALA A 383 -13.14 8.56 -6.89
C ALA A 383 -12.86 9.70 -5.89
N LEU A 384 -12.87 10.93 -6.38
CA LEU A 384 -12.77 12.11 -5.53
C LEU A 384 -14.08 12.33 -4.76
N PRO A 385 -14.03 13.05 -3.62
CA PRO A 385 -15.23 13.32 -2.84
C PRO A 385 -16.27 14.17 -3.60
N PRO A 386 -17.53 14.19 -3.13
CA PRO A 386 -18.56 15.03 -3.73
C PRO A 386 -18.14 16.51 -3.82
N GLY A 387 -18.36 17.11 -4.98
CA GLY A 387 -18.01 18.51 -5.27
C GLY A 387 -16.70 18.69 -6.04
N PHE A 388 -15.82 17.69 -6.06
CA PHE A 388 -14.64 17.70 -6.91
C PHE A 388 -15.01 17.27 -8.34
N ARG A 389 -15.24 18.25 -9.21
CA ARG A 389 -15.57 18.05 -10.64
C ARG A 389 -14.61 18.81 -11.52
N ASP A 390 -14.35 18.29 -12.72
CA ASP A 390 -13.54 18.97 -13.74
C ASP A 390 -12.16 19.44 -13.23
N VAL A 391 -11.56 18.68 -12.30
CA VAL A 391 -10.25 19.00 -11.74
C VAL A 391 -9.18 18.94 -12.85
N PRO A 392 -8.31 19.95 -12.99
CA PRO A 392 -7.24 19.93 -13.98
C PRO A 392 -6.24 18.80 -13.70
N PRO A 393 -5.43 18.37 -14.69
CA PRO A 393 -4.39 17.36 -14.48
C PRO A 393 -3.31 17.84 -13.49
N ILE A 394 -3.30 17.28 -12.28
CA ILE A 394 -2.32 17.60 -11.22
C ILE A 394 -1.47 16.37 -10.89
N LEU A 395 -0.15 16.52 -10.90
CA LEU A 395 0.81 15.51 -10.43
C LEU A 395 1.28 15.85 -9.01
N CYS A 396 1.04 14.96 -8.06
CA CYS A 396 1.48 15.11 -6.67
C CYS A 396 2.61 14.14 -6.37
N LEU A 397 3.73 14.63 -5.84
CA LEU A 397 4.95 13.83 -5.70
C LEU A 397 5.08 13.09 -4.37
N GLY A 398 4.21 13.35 -3.39
CA GLY A 398 4.28 12.75 -2.05
C GLY A 398 5.41 13.31 -1.18
N ALA A 399 5.87 12.51 -0.21
CA ALA A 399 7.06 12.73 0.60
C ALA A 399 8.16 11.72 0.24
N ASP A 400 9.37 11.86 0.78
CA ASP A 400 10.49 10.99 0.41
C ASP A 400 10.39 9.58 1.00
N LEU A 401 9.82 9.41 2.18
CA LEU A 401 9.66 8.11 2.82
C LEU A 401 8.35 7.44 2.40
N LYS A 402 8.41 6.12 2.21
CA LYS A 402 7.28 5.28 1.78
C LYS A 402 6.52 5.85 0.57
N ASN A 403 7.23 6.53 -0.31
CA ASN A 403 6.70 7.41 -1.34
C ASN A 403 5.64 6.72 -2.22
N THR A 404 4.64 7.51 -2.57
CA THR A 404 3.77 7.32 -3.73
C THR A 404 3.65 8.66 -4.43
N PHE A 405 3.44 8.66 -5.75
CA PHE A 405 2.93 9.83 -6.46
C PHE A 405 1.45 9.64 -6.78
N CYS A 406 0.73 10.74 -7.07
CA CYS A 406 -0.68 10.71 -7.42
C CYS A 406 -0.96 11.55 -8.66
N LEU A 407 -1.77 11.03 -9.58
CA LEU A 407 -2.33 11.76 -10.72
C LEU A 407 -3.79 12.08 -10.43
N VAL A 408 -4.18 13.35 -10.48
CA VAL A 408 -5.56 13.80 -10.25
C VAL A 408 -6.09 14.50 -11.49
N ARG A 409 -7.26 14.08 -11.99
CA ARG A 409 -7.96 14.74 -13.12
C ARG A 409 -9.46 14.40 -13.09
N GLY A 410 -10.30 15.37 -13.43
CA GLY A 410 -11.74 15.21 -13.44
C GLY A 410 -12.27 14.90 -12.05
N GLU A 411 -12.85 13.71 -11.86
CA GLU A 411 -13.42 13.24 -10.59
C GLU A 411 -12.63 12.07 -10.00
N GLN A 412 -11.40 11.83 -10.46
CA GLN A 412 -10.61 10.65 -10.09
C GLN A 412 -9.16 10.98 -9.75
N ALA A 413 -8.58 10.11 -8.94
CA ALA A 413 -7.17 10.12 -8.59
C ALA A 413 -6.57 8.71 -8.76
N VAL A 414 -5.36 8.61 -9.30
CA VAL A 414 -4.60 7.36 -9.40
C VAL A 414 -3.36 7.49 -8.55
N VAL A 415 -3.28 6.71 -7.48
CA VAL A 415 -2.09 6.64 -6.60
C VAL A 415 -1.17 5.53 -7.12
N SER A 416 0.11 5.83 -7.25
CA SER A 416 1.12 4.87 -7.71
C SER A 416 1.29 3.70 -6.74
N GLN A 417 2.09 2.72 -7.15
CA GLN A 417 2.63 1.73 -6.24
C GLN A 417 3.52 2.37 -5.18
N HIS A 418 3.78 1.62 -4.11
CA HIS A 418 4.78 1.97 -3.11
C HIS A 418 6.17 2.03 -3.73
N LEU A 419 6.76 3.21 -3.77
CA LEU A 419 8.09 3.47 -4.32
C LEU A 419 9.19 3.38 -3.27
N GLY A 420 8.86 3.43 -1.98
CA GLY A 420 9.83 3.21 -0.90
C GLY A 420 10.50 4.51 -0.48
N ASP A 421 11.80 4.49 -0.24
CA ASP A 421 12.58 5.67 0.13
C ASP A 421 13.18 6.30 -1.15
N LEU A 422 12.90 7.58 -1.40
CA LEU A 422 13.40 8.28 -2.59
C LEU A 422 14.91 8.57 -2.54
N SER A 423 15.56 8.35 -1.40
CA SER A 423 17.01 8.43 -1.26
C SER A 423 17.75 7.13 -1.62
N ASP A 424 17.02 6.01 -1.82
CA ASP A 424 17.61 4.73 -2.20
C ASP A 424 18.29 4.79 -3.57
N ASP A 425 19.42 4.09 -3.73
CA ASP A 425 20.14 4.06 -5.00
C ASP A 425 19.30 3.37 -6.10
N GLY A 426 19.21 3.99 -7.26
CA GLY A 426 18.43 3.49 -8.41
C GLY A 426 16.91 3.71 -8.32
N ILE A 427 16.37 4.28 -7.23
CA ILE A 427 14.91 4.47 -7.10
C ILE A 427 14.33 5.45 -8.12
N GLN A 428 15.08 6.51 -8.46
CA GLN A 428 14.62 7.55 -9.38
C GLN A 428 14.26 6.98 -10.76
N ALA A 429 15.04 6.02 -11.27
CA ALA A 429 14.78 5.39 -12.56
C ALA A 429 13.45 4.62 -12.55
N GLN A 430 13.21 3.84 -11.50
CA GLN A 430 11.96 3.09 -11.34
C GLN A 430 10.76 4.03 -11.11
N TRP A 431 10.95 5.12 -10.36
CA TRP A 431 9.94 6.16 -10.15
C TRP A 431 9.53 6.83 -11.46
N ARG A 432 10.50 7.27 -12.28
CA ARG A 432 10.24 7.93 -13.57
C ARG A 432 9.58 6.99 -14.57
N GLU A 433 9.97 5.72 -14.59
CA GLU A 433 9.37 4.71 -15.47
C GLU A 433 7.93 4.37 -15.07
N ALA A 434 7.65 4.29 -13.76
CA ALA A 434 6.29 4.13 -13.25
C ALA A 434 5.42 5.35 -13.63
N LEU A 435 5.93 6.57 -13.44
CA LEU A 435 5.22 7.79 -13.83
C LEU A 435 4.91 7.80 -15.33
N ARG A 436 5.91 7.52 -16.18
CA ARG A 436 5.77 7.48 -17.64
C ARG A 436 4.70 6.48 -18.08
N LEU A 437 4.70 5.28 -17.50
CA LEU A 437 3.69 4.28 -17.83
C LEU A 437 2.30 4.74 -17.39
N ILE A 438 2.12 5.15 -16.13
CA ILE A 438 0.80 5.55 -15.62
C ILE A 438 0.28 6.77 -16.41
N GLN A 439 1.13 7.74 -16.75
CA GLN A 439 0.76 8.86 -17.62
C GLN A 439 0.28 8.40 -19.00
N SER A 440 1.01 7.49 -19.65
CA SER A 440 0.60 6.95 -20.95
C SER A 440 -0.70 6.15 -20.86
N VAL A 441 -0.90 5.43 -19.77
CA VAL A 441 -2.10 4.60 -19.55
C VAL A 441 -3.35 5.47 -19.45
N TYR A 442 -3.26 6.55 -18.69
CA TYR A 442 -4.39 7.45 -18.42
C TYR A 442 -4.45 8.64 -19.37
N ASP A 443 -3.64 8.65 -20.45
CA ASP A 443 -3.48 9.79 -21.35
C ASP A 443 -3.35 11.12 -20.58
N PHE A 444 -2.44 11.13 -19.61
CA PHE A 444 -2.33 12.17 -18.60
C PHE A 444 -1.09 13.02 -18.82
N THR A 445 -1.30 14.31 -19.04
CA THR A 445 -0.24 15.32 -19.09
C THR A 445 -0.45 16.30 -17.95
N PRO A 446 0.44 16.38 -16.95
CA PRO A 446 0.28 17.28 -15.81
C PRO A 446 0.36 18.74 -16.27
N GLU A 447 -0.56 19.55 -15.78
CA GLU A 447 -0.53 21.02 -15.94
C GLU A 447 0.09 21.69 -14.71
N ARG A 448 0.06 21.02 -13.56
CA ARG A 448 0.61 21.52 -12.28
C ARG A 448 1.26 20.38 -11.49
N ILE A 449 2.20 20.75 -10.63
CA ILE A 449 2.89 19.86 -9.71
C ILE A 449 2.61 20.28 -8.27
N VAL A 450 2.43 19.30 -7.40
CA VAL A 450 2.34 19.51 -5.95
C VAL A 450 3.43 18.70 -5.27
N CYS A 451 4.17 19.34 -4.37
CA CYS A 451 5.14 18.67 -3.52
C CYS A 451 4.98 19.07 -2.06
N ASP A 452 5.67 18.36 -1.17
CA ASP A 452 5.72 18.71 0.24
C ASP A 452 6.36 20.10 0.43
N ALA A 453 5.96 20.81 1.48
CA ALA A 453 6.58 22.07 1.89
C ALA A 453 8.06 21.92 2.31
N HIS A 454 8.55 20.69 2.55
CA HIS A 454 9.93 20.43 2.87
C HIS A 454 10.87 20.70 1.66
N PRO A 455 11.73 21.74 1.72
CA PRO A 455 12.58 22.10 0.57
C PRO A 455 13.74 21.14 0.34
N GLY A 456 14.15 20.40 1.38
CA GLY A 456 15.24 19.44 1.31
C GLY A 456 14.87 18.06 0.76
N TYR A 457 13.59 17.81 0.44
CA TYR A 457 13.15 16.51 -0.07
C TYR A 457 13.61 16.29 -1.51
N VAL A 458 13.96 15.06 -1.84
CA VAL A 458 14.26 14.58 -3.19
C VAL A 458 13.06 14.79 -4.11
N SER A 459 11.85 14.49 -3.62
CA SER A 459 10.60 14.77 -4.34
C SER A 459 10.44 16.27 -4.67
N SER A 460 10.74 17.18 -3.74
CA SER A 460 10.71 18.62 -3.96
C SER A 460 11.77 19.09 -4.98
N GLN A 461 12.95 18.47 -4.98
CA GLN A 461 13.97 18.73 -5.99
C GLN A 461 13.48 18.30 -7.38
N TRP A 462 12.89 17.11 -7.51
CA TRP A 462 12.32 16.63 -8.77
C TRP A 462 11.18 17.52 -9.28
N ALA A 463 10.35 18.08 -8.39
CA ALA A 463 9.33 19.06 -8.78
C ALA A 463 9.94 20.24 -9.54
N SER A 464 11.04 20.78 -9.02
CA SER A 464 11.72 21.94 -9.61
C SER A 464 12.32 21.66 -11.00
N GLU A 465 12.72 20.41 -11.25
CA GLU A 465 13.29 19.98 -12.54
C GLU A 465 12.25 19.90 -13.66
N MET A 466 10.97 19.67 -13.31
CA MET A 466 9.90 19.42 -14.28
C MET A 466 9.35 20.68 -14.96
N ARG A 467 9.73 21.89 -14.51
CA ARG A 467 9.39 23.19 -15.13
C ARG A 467 7.89 23.42 -15.35
N LEU A 468 7.04 22.91 -14.45
CA LEU A 468 5.61 23.20 -14.38
C LEU A 468 5.29 24.11 -13.19
N PRO A 469 4.15 24.83 -13.20
CA PRO A 469 3.65 25.53 -12.02
C PRO A 469 3.62 24.57 -10.83
N THR A 470 4.36 24.91 -9.78
CA THR A 470 4.55 24.06 -8.60
C THR A 470 3.94 24.73 -7.38
N GLU A 471 3.14 23.98 -6.65
CA GLU A 471 2.54 24.37 -5.38
C GLU A 471 3.07 23.50 -4.25
N THR A 472 3.24 24.08 -3.07
CA THR A 472 3.62 23.34 -1.86
C THR A 472 2.42 23.12 -0.94
N VAL A 473 2.39 21.96 -0.30
CA VAL A 473 1.39 21.60 0.70
C VAL A 473 2.09 21.19 1.99
N LEU A 474 1.57 21.66 3.12
CA LEU A 474 2.07 21.24 4.44
C LEU A 474 1.86 19.75 4.63
N HIS A 475 2.88 19.06 5.11
CA HIS A 475 2.89 17.61 5.28
C HIS A 475 1.67 17.10 6.07
N HIS A 476 1.41 17.72 7.21
CA HIS A 476 0.33 17.32 8.10
C HIS A 476 -1.06 17.70 7.57
N HIS A 477 -1.16 18.77 6.77
CA HIS A 477 -2.40 19.11 6.07
C HIS A 477 -2.75 18.01 5.06
N ALA A 478 -1.77 17.53 4.29
CA ALA A 478 -1.96 16.44 3.35
C ALA A 478 -2.41 15.14 4.05
N HIS A 479 -1.82 14.79 5.20
CA HIS A 479 -2.27 13.64 6.00
C HIS A 479 -3.75 13.72 6.38
N ALA A 480 -4.19 14.87 6.88
CA ALA A 480 -5.59 15.06 7.28
C ALA A 480 -6.53 15.07 6.05
N ALA A 481 -6.15 15.73 4.97
CA ALA A 481 -6.94 15.80 3.74
C ALA A 481 -7.10 14.45 3.04
N ALA A 482 -6.06 13.60 3.06
CA ALA A 482 -6.14 12.24 2.54
C ALA A 482 -7.21 11.42 3.29
N CYS A 483 -7.24 11.52 4.63
CA CYS A 483 -8.24 10.85 5.45
C CYS A 483 -9.66 11.38 5.17
N LEU A 484 -9.84 12.70 5.13
CA LEU A 484 -11.13 13.30 4.76
C LEU A 484 -11.65 12.78 3.41
N ALA A 485 -10.76 12.76 2.41
CA ALA A 485 -11.11 12.36 1.06
C ALA A 485 -11.46 10.87 0.92
N GLU A 486 -10.74 9.96 1.58
CA GLU A 486 -11.12 8.54 1.50
C GLU A 486 -12.47 8.23 2.17
N HIS A 487 -12.90 9.08 3.13
CA HIS A 487 -14.21 9.03 3.80
C HIS A 487 -15.29 9.81 3.05
N GLY A 488 -14.99 10.35 1.87
CA GLY A 488 -15.95 11.06 1.02
C GLY A 488 -16.46 12.37 1.63
N TRP A 489 -15.66 13.04 2.47
CA TRP A 489 -15.99 14.36 2.99
C TRP A 489 -16.18 15.35 1.82
N PRO A 490 -17.35 16.00 1.66
CA PRO A 490 -17.58 16.87 0.51
C PRO A 490 -16.61 18.05 0.44
N LEU A 491 -16.39 18.59 -0.76
CA LEU A 491 -15.55 19.78 -0.99
C LEU A 491 -15.89 20.93 -0.04
N ASP A 492 -17.19 21.16 0.16
CA ASP A 492 -17.74 22.19 1.05
C ASP A 492 -18.36 21.57 2.33
N GLY A 493 -17.84 20.41 2.76
CA GLY A 493 -18.31 19.70 3.96
C GLY A 493 -18.08 20.45 5.28
N GLY A 494 -17.28 21.53 5.25
CA GLY A 494 -16.91 22.33 6.41
C GLY A 494 -15.57 21.95 7.02
N GLU A 495 -15.23 22.61 8.12
CA GLU A 495 -14.00 22.41 8.87
C GLU A 495 -14.11 21.24 9.86
N VAL A 496 -12.98 20.58 10.10
CA VAL A 496 -12.82 19.54 11.12
C VAL A 496 -11.64 19.85 12.02
N ILE A 497 -11.57 19.17 13.16
CA ILE A 497 -10.34 19.13 13.97
C ILE A 497 -9.58 17.85 13.63
N ALA A 498 -8.33 17.99 13.22
CA ALA A 498 -7.44 16.89 12.89
C ALA A 498 -6.35 16.71 13.95
N LEU A 499 -6.06 15.48 14.32
CA LEU A 499 -4.86 15.07 15.04
C LEU A 499 -3.93 14.36 14.08
N THR A 500 -2.79 14.98 13.78
CA THR A 500 -1.79 14.44 12.88
C THR A 500 -0.52 14.10 13.67
N VAL A 501 -0.30 12.81 13.90
CA VAL A 501 0.82 12.30 14.71
C VAL A 501 1.75 11.44 13.86
N ASP A 502 3.00 11.86 13.74
CA ASP A 502 4.01 11.25 12.86
C ASP A 502 5.43 11.33 13.46
N GLY A 503 6.42 10.84 12.72
CA GLY A 503 7.83 11.00 12.97
C GLY A 503 8.29 12.44 12.73
N ILE A 504 8.25 12.92 11.49
CA ILE A 504 8.67 14.28 11.15
C ILE A 504 8.03 14.70 9.84
N GLY A 505 7.51 15.92 9.78
CA GLY A 505 7.03 16.53 8.56
C GLY A 505 7.17 18.04 8.61
N MET A 506 7.31 18.70 7.46
CA MET A 506 7.45 20.15 7.43
C MET A 506 6.12 20.82 7.77
N GLY A 507 6.16 21.66 8.80
CA GLY A 507 5.09 22.53 9.25
C GLY A 507 5.25 23.96 8.72
N GLU A 508 4.44 24.86 9.26
CA GLU A 508 4.49 26.27 8.92
C GLU A 508 5.84 26.92 9.30
N ASN A 509 6.29 27.89 8.50
CA ASN A 509 7.47 28.71 8.78
C ASN A 509 8.76 27.92 9.05
N GLY A 510 8.89 26.71 8.48
CA GLY A 510 10.06 25.85 8.65
C GLY A 510 10.07 25.05 9.95
N ALA A 511 8.99 25.07 10.74
CA ALA A 511 8.86 24.24 11.93
C ALA A 511 8.77 22.76 11.57
N LEU A 512 9.35 21.89 12.38
CA LEU A 512 9.24 20.44 12.21
C LEU A 512 8.11 19.93 13.11
N TRP A 513 7.09 19.36 12.49
CA TRP A 513 5.89 18.87 13.15
C TRP A 513 5.87 17.35 13.23
N GLY A 514 5.02 16.83 14.11
CA GLY A 514 4.75 15.39 14.21
C GLY A 514 3.77 15.02 15.31
N GLY A 515 3.06 15.98 15.90
CA GLY A 515 2.13 15.76 17.00
C GLY A 515 1.18 16.92 17.17
N GLU A 516 0.50 17.28 16.09
CA GLU A 516 -0.25 18.53 15.97
C GLU A 516 -1.76 18.31 16.03
N CYS A 517 -2.45 19.24 16.68
CA CYS A 517 -3.89 19.46 16.58
C CYS A 517 -4.13 20.62 15.62
N LEU A 518 -4.89 20.38 14.56
CA LEU A 518 -5.10 21.31 13.45
C LEU A 518 -6.59 21.56 13.24
N ARG A 519 -6.97 22.78 12.86
CA ARG A 519 -8.25 23.04 12.19
C ARG A 519 -8.02 22.92 10.69
N VAL A 520 -8.76 22.05 10.02
CA VAL A 520 -8.53 21.80 8.60
C VAL A 520 -9.83 21.71 7.81
N ASN A 521 -9.76 22.17 6.58
CA ASN A 521 -10.61 21.72 5.48
C ASN A 521 -9.69 21.40 4.28
N TYR A 522 -10.22 21.18 3.08
CA TYR A 522 -9.34 20.90 1.93
C TYR A 522 -8.45 22.07 1.50
N ARG A 523 -8.76 23.31 1.89
CA ARG A 523 -8.07 24.53 1.42
C ARG A 523 -7.17 25.12 2.49
N GLU A 524 -7.65 25.10 3.74
CA GLU A 524 -7.04 25.76 4.88
C GLU A 524 -6.56 24.75 5.92
N CYS A 525 -5.46 25.11 6.57
CA CYS A 525 -4.88 24.42 7.70
C CYS A 525 -4.43 25.49 8.71
N GLU A 526 -4.94 25.41 9.94
CA GLU A 526 -4.55 26.29 11.04
C GLU A 526 -4.03 25.43 12.19
N HIS A 527 -2.82 25.74 12.67
CA HIS A 527 -2.23 25.05 13.81
C HIS A 527 -2.85 25.51 15.14
N LEU A 528 -3.44 24.57 15.89
CA LEU A 528 -4.16 24.85 17.13
C LEU A 528 -3.41 24.44 18.41
N GLY A 529 -2.22 23.85 18.27
CA GLY A 529 -1.44 23.31 19.39
C GLY A 529 -1.08 21.84 19.20
N GLY A 530 -0.63 21.18 20.27
CA GLY A 530 -0.13 19.80 20.18
C GLY A 530 1.00 19.52 21.15
N LEU A 531 2.00 18.75 20.70
CA LEU A 531 3.21 18.51 21.48
C LEU A 531 4.12 19.74 21.51
N PRO A 532 4.82 20.02 22.63
CA PRO A 532 5.86 21.03 22.66
C PRO A 532 7.07 20.57 21.80
N ALA A 533 7.66 21.48 21.03
CA ALA A 533 8.77 21.16 20.12
C ALA A 533 10.10 20.90 20.86
N VAL A 534 10.63 19.68 20.83
CA VAL A 534 11.85 19.25 21.54
C VAL A 534 13.01 19.08 20.55
N ALA A 535 14.24 19.34 21.00
CA ALA A 535 15.43 19.20 20.16
C ALA A 535 15.62 17.75 19.66
N LEU A 536 16.11 17.61 18.43
CA LEU A 536 16.53 16.36 17.79
C LEU A 536 18.06 16.33 17.68
N PRO A 537 18.80 15.89 18.70
CA PRO A 537 20.25 16.06 18.75
C PRO A 537 20.92 15.21 17.66
N GLY A 538 21.59 15.85 16.71
CA GLY A 538 22.18 15.18 15.54
C GLY A 538 21.22 14.95 14.37
N GLY A 539 20.07 15.63 14.33
CA GLY A 539 19.10 15.54 13.23
C GLY A 539 18.61 14.11 13.02
N ASP A 540 18.86 13.55 11.83
CA ASP A 540 18.46 12.19 11.44
C ASP A 540 18.97 11.08 12.39
N LEU A 541 20.08 11.31 13.09
CA LEU A 541 20.57 10.36 14.09
C LEU A 541 19.56 10.17 15.23
N ALA A 542 18.77 11.20 15.57
CA ALA A 542 17.73 11.08 16.59
C ALA A 542 16.61 10.12 16.17
N ALA A 543 16.37 9.94 14.87
CA ALA A 543 15.42 8.93 14.35
C ALA A 543 15.97 7.50 14.39
N LYS A 544 17.30 7.34 14.46
CA LYS A 544 17.99 6.04 14.49
C LYS A 544 18.44 5.65 15.89
N GLN A 545 18.62 6.59 16.81
CA GLN A 545 19.22 6.37 18.12
C GLN A 545 18.27 6.91 19.21
N PRO A 546 17.30 6.11 19.70
CA PRO A 546 16.21 6.56 20.56
C PRO A 546 16.66 7.28 21.83
N TRP A 547 17.81 6.89 22.38
CA TRP A 547 18.39 7.51 23.57
C TRP A 547 18.69 9.01 23.41
N ARG A 548 18.90 9.50 22.18
CA ARG A 548 19.07 10.94 21.91
C ARG A 548 17.79 11.72 22.20
N ASN A 549 16.63 11.13 21.89
CA ASN A 549 15.33 11.73 22.20
C ASN A 549 15.08 11.71 23.70
N LEU A 550 15.40 10.60 24.38
CA LEU A 550 15.31 10.53 25.85
C LEU A 550 16.18 11.62 26.51
N LEU A 551 17.42 11.81 26.05
CA LEU A 551 18.28 12.88 26.55
C LEU A 551 17.65 14.26 26.36
N ALA A 552 17.13 14.57 25.16
CA ALA A 552 16.51 15.86 24.89
C ALA A 552 15.25 16.11 25.73
N GLN A 553 14.45 15.07 25.97
CA GLN A 553 13.28 15.12 26.85
C GLN A 553 13.69 15.36 28.30
N CYS A 554 14.70 14.63 28.80
CA CYS A 554 15.23 14.79 30.15
C CYS A 554 15.77 16.21 30.38
N LEU A 555 16.63 16.70 29.49
CA LEU A 555 17.22 18.05 29.60
C LEU A 555 16.18 19.16 29.63
N ARG A 556 15.04 18.97 28.96
CA ARG A 556 13.99 19.98 28.90
C ARG A 556 12.98 19.90 30.05
N PHE A 557 12.63 18.70 30.48
CA PHE A 557 11.43 18.48 31.29
C PHE A 557 11.66 17.76 32.62
N VAL A 558 12.84 17.16 32.83
CA VAL A 558 13.11 16.32 34.00
C VAL A 558 14.24 16.94 34.83
N PRO A 559 13.92 17.65 35.92
CA PRO A 559 14.91 18.04 36.92
C PRO A 559 15.61 16.81 37.48
N ASP A 560 16.91 16.94 37.76
CA ASP A 560 17.73 15.89 38.36
C ASP A 560 17.62 14.54 37.63
N TRP A 561 17.49 14.58 36.30
CA TRP A 561 17.23 13.39 35.48
C TRP A 561 18.26 12.26 35.67
N LEU A 562 19.48 12.59 36.11
CA LEU A 562 20.55 11.66 36.42
C LEU A 562 20.20 10.68 37.56
N ASP A 563 19.24 11.02 38.41
CA ASP A 563 18.89 10.20 39.57
C ASP A 563 17.94 9.04 39.22
N TYR A 564 17.36 9.06 38.02
CA TYR A 564 16.38 8.05 37.59
C TYR A 564 17.06 6.85 36.93
N PRO A 565 16.73 5.60 37.33
CA PRO A 565 17.36 4.38 36.80
C PRO A 565 17.11 4.17 35.30
N GLU A 566 16.02 4.72 34.75
CA GLU A 566 15.70 4.70 33.32
C GLU A 566 16.73 5.46 32.48
N THR A 567 17.46 6.39 33.09
CA THR A 567 18.47 7.21 32.41
C THR A 567 19.88 6.63 32.50
N ALA A 568 20.08 5.50 33.17
CA ALA A 568 21.39 4.87 33.33
C ALA A 568 22.10 4.62 31.98
N GLY A 569 21.34 4.28 30.92
CA GLY A 569 21.88 4.13 29.57
C GLY A 569 22.39 5.42 28.95
N LEU A 570 21.82 6.57 29.32
CA LEU A 570 22.30 7.89 28.89
C LEU A 570 23.63 8.24 29.55
N GLN A 571 23.81 7.88 30.82
CA GLN A 571 25.01 8.19 31.59
C GLN A 571 26.26 7.49 31.03
N GLN A 572 26.07 6.40 30.28
CA GLN A 572 27.13 5.68 29.56
C GLN A 572 27.51 6.36 28.23
N GLN A 573 26.72 7.33 27.76
CA GLN A 573 27.00 8.08 26.54
C GLN A 573 27.77 9.37 26.86
N ASN A 574 28.38 9.99 25.83
CA ASN A 574 28.95 11.33 25.93
C ASN A 574 27.86 12.42 25.89
N TRP A 575 26.89 12.33 26.80
CA TRP A 575 25.68 13.15 26.81
C TRP A 575 25.97 14.64 27.03
N SER A 576 27.05 15.00 27.74
CA SER A 576 27.39 16.40 28.05
C SER A 576 27.74 17.22 26.80
N VAL A 577 28.40 16.59 25.82
CA VAL A 577 28.70 17.23 24.52
C VAL A 577 27.42 17.49 23.74
N LEU A 578 26.52 16.50 23.70
CA LEU A 578 25.22 16.65 23.05
C LEU A 578 24.35 17.70 23.77
N ALA A 579 24.34 17.73 25.10
CA ALA A 579 23.62 18.73 25.88
C ALA A 579 24.06 20.15 25.50
N ARG A 580 25.38 20.38 25.38
CA ARG A 580 25.92 21.67 24.94
C ARG A 580 25.60 21.99 23.48
N ALA A 581 25.51 20.99 22.60
CA ALA A 581 25.09 21.17 21.22
C ALA A 581 23.60 21.59 21.13
N ILE A 582 22.74 20.97 21.95
CA ILE A 582 21.31 21.32 22.08
C ILE A 582 21.17 22.75 22.58
N GLU A 583 21.86 23.11 23.66
CA GLU A 583 21.84 24.47 24.24
C GLU A 583 22.22 25.54 23.19
N ARG A 584 23.17 25.22 22.30
CA ARG A 584 23.65 26.12 21.24
C ARG A 584 22.89 26.00 19.92
N GLY A 585 21.90 25.11 19.81
CA GLY A 585 21.17 24.86 18.56
C GLY A 585 22.01 24.28 17.42
N VAL A 586 23.14 23.61 17.73
CA VAL A 586 24.04 23.06 16.71
C VAL A 586 23.58 21.65 16.31
N ASN A 587 23.13 21.48 15.07
CA ASN A 587 22.57 20.22 14.55
C ASN A 587 21.52 19.61 15.48
N ALA A 588 20.72 20.45 16.14
CA ALA A 588 19.71 20.05 17.11
C ALA A 588 18.39 20.78 16.82
N PRO A 589 17.79 20.59 15.63
CA PRO A 589 16.55 21.28 15.28
C PRO A 589 15.43 20.88 16.24
N LEU A 590 14.47 21.78 16.47
CA LEU A 590 13.31 21.51 17.32
C LEU A 590 12.19 20.84 16.51
N ALA A 591 11.56 19.81 17.07
CA ALA A 591 10.41 19.15 16.48
C ALA A 591 9.35 18.77 17.52
N SER A 592 8.07 18.99 17.22
CA SER A 592 6.91 18.54 18.02
C SER A 592 6.53 17.09 17.68
N SER A 593 7.52 16.21 17.61
CA SER A 593 7.35 14.85 17.08
C SER A 593 6.78 13.85 18.09
N CYS A 594 5.64 13.24 17.75
CA CYS A 594 5.06 12.14 18.49
C CYS A 594 5.92 10.87 18.36
N GLY A 595 6.40 10.55 17.15
CA GLY A 595 7.28 9.39 16.94
C GLY A 595 8.57 9.45 17.78
N ARG A 596 9.18 10.64 17.92
CA ARG A 596 10.38 10.83 18.75
C ARG A 596 10.07 10.76 20.25
N LEU A 597 8.86 11.13 20.68
CA LEU A 597 8.41 10.91 22.06
C LEU A 597 8.23 9.41 22.36
N PHE A 598 7.67 8.64 21.43
CA PHE A 598 7.63 7.17 21.51
C PHE A 598 9.05 6.57 21.63
N ASP A 599 9.99 7.03 20.80
CA ASP A 599 11.38 6.59 20.86
C ASP A 599 12.02 6.87 22.23
N ALA A 600 11.76 8.05 22.81
CA ALA A 600 12.25 8.40 24.14
C ALA A 600 11.72 7.47 25.24
N VAL A 601 10.42 7.16 25.23
CA VAL A 601 9.80 6.25 26.22
C VAL A 601 10.31 4.82 26.03
N ALA A 602 10.44 4.36 24.78
CA ALA A 602 11.01 3.06 24.46
C ALA A 602 12.46 2.91 24.95
N ALA A 603 13.27 3.97 24.81
CA ALA A 603 14.62 4.02 25.34
C ALA A 603 14.65 3.94 26.87
N ALA A 604 13.77 4.67 27.56
CA ALA A 604 13.66 4.66 29.02
C ALA A 604 13.28 3.28 29.56
N LEU A 605 12.36 2.57 28.89
CA LEU A 605 11.97 1.21 29.21
C LEU A 605 12.96 0.13 28.73
N ARG A 606 13.96 0.51 27.92
CA ARG A 606 14.94 -0.41 27.33
C ARG A 606 14.29 -1.54 26.51
N CYS A 607 13.18 -1.25 25.84
CA CYS A 607 12.47 -2.22 24.99
C CYS A 607 12.88 -2.16 23.51
N ALA A 608 13.76 -1.22 23.14
CA ALA A 608 14.30 -1.06 21.80
C ALA A 608 15.84 -1.04 21.83
N PRO A 609 16.52 -1.44 20.74
CA PRO A 609 17.97 -1.37 20.68
C PRO A 609 18.47 0.08 20.71
N ALA A 610 19.75 0.26 21.10
CA ALA A 610 20.37 1.58 21.15
C ALA A 610 20.46 2.27 19.78
N SER A 611 20.51 1.49 18.71
CA SER A 611 20.37 1.94 17.32
C SER A 611 19.33 1.08 16.61
N LEU A 612 18.35 1.73 16.00
CA LEU A 612 17.29 1.11 15.23
C LEU A 612 17.82 0.67 13.86
N SER A 613 17.26 -0.43 13.37
CA SER A 613 17.52 -1.05 12.07
C SER A 613 16.44 -0.72 11.03
N TYR A 614 15.29 -0.20 11.46
CA TYR A 614 14.26 0.32 10.57
C TYR A 614 13.43 1.42 11.25
N GLU A 615 12.76 2.22 10.42
CA GLU A 615 11.89 3.31 10.88
C GLU A 615 10.70 2.79 11.69
N GLY A 616 10.45 3.38 12.85
CA GLY A 616 9.34 3.03 13.74
C GLY A 616 9.61 1.82 14.65
N GLU A 617 10.79 1.20 14.60
CA GLU A 617 11.11 -0.01 15.37
C GLU A 617 10.86 0.14 16.88
N ALA A 618 11.29 1.25 17.48
CA ALA A 618 11.08 1.49 18.91
C ALA A 618 9.60 1.72 19.27
N ALA A 619 8.86 2.44 18.42
CA ALA A 619 7.42 2.64 18.61
C ALA A 619 6.65 1.32 18.52
N CYS A 620 6.98 0.45 17.55
CA CYS A 620 6.39 -0.88 17.42
C CYS A 620 6.71 -1.77 18.63
N ALA A 621 7.96 -1.76 19.10
CA ALA A 621 8.38 -2.53 20.29
C ALA A 621 7.68 -2.03 21.56
N LEU A 622 7.48 -0.71 21.70
CA LEU A 622 6.76 -0.12 22.82
C LEU A 622 5.28 -0.49 22.81
N GLU A 623 4.64 -0.51 21.64
CA GLU A 623 3.25 -0.98 21.49
C GLU A 623 3.12 -2.48 21.83
N ALA A 624 4.03 -3.31 21.33
CA ALA A 624 4.05 -4.73 21.63
C ALA A 624 4.24 -4.99 23.13
N LEU A 625 5.12 -4.25 23.80
CA LEU A 625 5.27 -4.30 25.25
C LEU A 625 3.99 -3.87 25.99
N ALA A 626 3.36 -2.77 25.55
CA ALA A 626 2.13 -2.28 26.15
C ALA A 626 0.97 -3.29 26.03
N SER A 627 0.91 -4.03 24.92
CA SER A 627 -0.13 -5.02 24.64
C SER A 627 -0.15 -6.21 25.62
N GLN A 628 0.96 -6.44 26.34
CA GLN A 628 1.03 -7.43 27.42
C GLN A 628 0.21 -7.03 28.66
N CYS A 629 -0.26 -5.78 28.71
CA CYS A 629 -1.17 -5.26 29.71
C CYS A 629 -2.51 -4.91 29.07
N ALA A 630 -3.60 -5.56 29.49
CA ALA A 630 -4.92 -5.29 28.92
C ALA A 630 -5.45 -3.89 29.33
N ASN A 631 -5.36 -3.58 30.62
CA ASN A 631 -5.72 -2.29 31.21
C ASN A 631 -5.03 -2.19 32.58
N VAL A 632 -4.68 -0.97 33.01
CA VAL A 632 -4.13 -0.71 34.33
C VAL A 632 -4.58 0.67 34.81
N GLU A 633 -5.04 0.75 36.06
CA GLU A 633 -5.25 2.04 36.71
C GLU A 633 -3.89 2.69 37.03
N HIS A 634 -3.69 3.93 36.61
CA HIS A 634 -2.40 4.61 36.77
C HIS A 634 -2.58 6.11 37.05
N PRO A 635 -1.59 6.75 37.73
CA PRO A 635 -1.63 8.18 38.04
C PRO A 635 -1.09 9.08 36.92
N VAL A 636 -0.58 8.49 35.83
CA VAL A 636 0.11 9.22 34.76
C VAL A 636 -0.87 10.00 33.88
N THR A 637 -0.55 11.27 33.62
CA THR A 637 -1.36 12.20 32.82
C THR A 637 -0.48 13.08 31.93
N MET A 638 -1.06 13.63 30.86
CA MET A 638 -0.50 14.70 30.03
C MET A 638 -1.52 15.85 29.96
N PRO A 639 -1.62 16.71 31.00
CA PRO A 639 -2.59 17.80 31.00
C PRO A 639 -2.23 18.86 29.96
N LEU A 640 -3.13 19.83 29.75
CA LEU A 640 -2.85 20.95 28.85
C LEU A 640 -2.20 22.12 29.60
N ASN A 641 -1.15 22.67 29.00
CA ASN A 641 -0.59 23.97 29.34
C ASN A 641 -0.86 24.92 28.15
N GLY A 642 -1.93 25.70 28.26
CA GLY A 642 -2.47 26.46 27.13
C GLY A 642 -2.97 25.50 26.04
N ALA A 643 -2.38 25.61 24.84
CA ALA A 643 -2.70 24.76 23.69
C ALA A 643 -1.73 23.56 23.53
N GLN A 644 -0.77 23.38 24.43
CA GLN A 644 0.22 22.31 24.36
C GLN A 644 0.02 21.26 25.45
N LEU A 645 0.45 20.03 25.21
CA LEU A 645 0.53 18.99 26.24
C LEU A 645 1.68 19.30 27.20
N ASP A 646 1.44 19.18 28.51
CA ASP A 646 2.44 19.32 29.56
C ASP A 646 3.21 18.01 29.74
N VAL A 647 4.27 17.88 28.95
CA VAL A 647 5.15 16.71 28.95
C VAL A 647 6.01 16.64 30.23
N ALA A 648 6.20 17.75 30.97
CA ALA A 648 6.92 17.74 32.24
C ALA A 648 6.12 17.04 33.35
N VAL A 649 4.81 17.30 33.42
CA VAL A 649 3.91 16.57 34.33
C VAL A 649 3.94 15.07 34.03
N PHE A 650 3.90 14.69 32.76
CA PHE A 650 4.00 13.30 32.33
C PHE A 650 5.28 12.64 32.83
N TRP A 651 6.46 13.18 32.49
CA TRP A 651 7.71 12.53 32.85
C TRP A 651 7.85 12.40 34.37
N ARG A 652 7.47 13.45 35.13
CA ARG A 652 7.49 13.39 36.59
C ARG A 652 6.59 12.29 37.14
N GLN A 653 5.35 12.18 36.67
CA GLN A 653 4.43 11.13 37.15
C GLN A 653 4.87 9.74 36.71
N TRP A 654 5.29 9.59 35.45
CA TRP A 654 5.63 8.32 34.84
C TRP A 654 6.96 7.73 35.34
N LEU A 655 7.95 8.57 35.64
CA LEU A 655 9.22 8.14 36.24
C LEU A 655 9.07 7.75 37.72
N ASN A 656 8.19 8.43 38.47
CA ASN A 656 7.96 8.15 39.88
C ASN A 656 6.95 7.01 40.13
N TRP A 657 6.20 6.59 39.12
CA TRP A 657 5.23 5.51 39.25
C TRP A 657 5.90 4.13 39.16
N GLN A 658 5.89 3.41 40.27
CA GLN A 658 6.44 2.06 40.37
C GLN A 658 5.45 1.05 39.78
N ALA A 659 5.74 0.58 38.57
CA ALA A 659 4.95 -0.41 37.85
C ALA A 659 5.83 -1.23 36.90
N THR A 660 5.30 -2.35 36.41
CA THR A 660 6.00 -3.17 35.42
C THR A 660 6.22 -2.40 34.12
N PRO A 661 7.25 -2.75 33.31
CA PRO A 661 7.48 -2.09 32.02
C PRO A 661 6.26 -2.12 31.09
N ALA A 662 5.51 -3.23 31.06
CA ALA A 662 4.28 -3.35 30.28
C ALA A 662 3.19 -2.36 30.73
N GLN A 663 2.95 -2.25 32.04
CA GLN A 663 2.00 -1.28 32.59
C GLN A 663 2.43 0.17 32.32
N ARG A 664 3.73 0.47 32.41
CA ARG A 664 4.27 1.81 32.12
C ARG A 664 4.17 2.16 30.64
N ALA A 665 4.42 1.20 29.74
CA ALA A 665 4.20 1.36 28.31
C ALA A 665 2.72 1.62 28.01
N TRP A 666 1.81 0.86 28.62
CA TRP A 666 0.36 1.06 28.48
C TRP A 666 -0.07 2.44 28.99
N ALA A 667 0.37 2.84 30.19
CA ALA A 667 0.04 4.13 30.80
C ALA A 667 0.52 5.33 29.99
N PHE A 668 1.67 5.21 29.30
CA PHE A 668 2.12 6.24 28.35
C PHE A 668 1.13 6.41 27.19
N HIS A 669 0.70 5.31 26.55
CA HIS A 669 -0.24 5.39 25.44
C HIS A 669 -1.59 5.98 25.88
N ASP A 670 -2.09 5.57 27.05
CA ASP A 670 -3.34 6.09 27.60
C ASP A 670 -3.24 7.57 27.96
N ALA A 671 -2.20 7.99 28.67
CA ALA A 671 -1.99 9.39 29.06
C ALA A 671 -1.84 10.31 27.83
N LEU A 672 -1.11 9.86 26.80
CA LEU A 672 -0.96 10.58 25.55
C LEU A 672 -2.30 10.71 24.81
N ALA A 673 -3.05 9.62 24.69
CA ALA A 673 -4.38 9.63 24.06
C ALA A 673 -5.34 10.57 24.81
N CYS A 674 -5.34 10.52 26.14
CA CYS A 674 -6.17 11.38 26.99
C CYS A 674 -5.80 12.86 26.83
N GLY A 675 -4.51 13.20 26.82
CA GLY A 675 -4.03 14.57 26.62
C GLY A 675 -4.45 15.13 25.27
N PHE A 676 -4.22 14.38 24.19
CA PHE A 676 -4.68 14.78 22.86
C PHE A 676 -6.20 14.86 22.75
N ALA A 677 -6.93 13.89 23.32
CA ALA A 677 -8.39 13.92 23.33
C ALA A 677 -8.94 15.16 24.05
N THR A 678 -8.32 15.55 25.16
CA THR A 678 -8.66 16.78 25.89
C THR A 678 -8.45 18.02 25.01
N LEU A 679 -7.30 18.11 24.32
CA LEU A 679 -7.01 19.20 23.39
C LEU A 679 -8.02 19.26 22.24
N MET A 680 -8.26 18.14 21.56
CA MET A 680 -9.19 18.07 20.43
C MET A 680 -10.61 18.45 20.86
N ARG A 681 -11.08 17.93 22.00
CA ARG A 681 -12.40 18.24 22.57
C ARG A 681 -12.56 19.72 22.87
N GLN A 682 -11.54 20.35 23.47
CA GLN A 682 -11.55 21.78 23.75
C GLN A 682 -11.64 22.60 22.45
N GLN A 683 -10.81 22.25 21.46
CA GLN A 683 -10.78 22.97 20.18
C GLN A 683 -12.05 22.78 19.35
N ALA A 684 -12.62 21.56 19.35
CA ALA A 684 -13.82 21.21 18.61
C ALA A 684 -15.08 21.86 19.23
N THR A 685 -15.25 21.73 20.54
CA THR A 685 -16.39 22.33 21.27
C THR A 685 -16.41 23.85 21.12
N ALA A 686 -15.26 24.52 21.23
CA ALA A 686 -15.16 25.97 21.08
C ALA A 686 -15.57 26.47 19.68
N ARG A 687 -15.57 25.59 18.67
CA ARG A 687 -15.89 25.90 17.26
C ARG A 687 -17.18 25.25 16.76
N GLY A 688 -17.89 24.49 17.61
CA GLY A 688 -19.08 23.73 17.20
C GLY A 688 -18.78 22.62 16.18
N ILE A 689 -17.54 22.12 16.13
CA ILE A 689 -17.13 21.04 15.23
C ILE A 689 -17.44 19.69 15.89
N THR A 690 -18.10 18.78 15.17
CA THR A 690 -18.52 17.46 15.68
C THR A 690 -17.77 16.29 15.07
N THR A 691 -16.90 16.55 14.08
CA THR A 691 -16.11 15.53 13.37
C THR A 691 -14.63 15.73 13.64
N LEU A 692 -13.96 14.64 14.00
CA LEU A 692 -12.53 14.59 14.28
C LEU A 692 -11.83 13.65 13.30
N VAL A 693 -10.69 14.09 12.78
CA VAL A 693 -9.85 13.32 11.85
C VAL A 693 -8.55 12.92 12.54
N PHE A 694 -8.06 11.73 12.25
CA PHE A 694 -6.78 11.22 12.74
C PHE A 694 -5.95 10.78 11.55
N SER A 695 -4.66 11.14 11.51
CA SER A 695 -3.75 10.69 10.45
C SER A 695 -2.28 10.81 10.88
N GLY A 696 -1.35 10.48 9.99
CA GLY A 696 0.08 10.39 10.27
C GLY A 696 0.52 9.01 10.73
N GLY A 697 1.80 8.67 10.49
CA GLY A 697 2.32 7.31 10.66
C GLY A 697 2.13 6.68 12.06
N VAL A 698 2.03 7.48 13.12
CA VAL A 698 1.85 6.98 14.49
C VAL A 698 0.40 6.48 14.74
N ILE A 699 -0.58 6.89 13.92
CA ILE A 699 -1.98 6.40 14.01
C ILE A 699 -2.11 4.91 13.66
N HIS A 700 -1.08 4.30 13.04
CA HIS A 700 -0.99 2.85 12.88
C HIS A 700 -0.91 2.09 14.22
N ASN A 701 -0.57 2.76 15.33
CA ASN A 701 -0.56 2.18 16.66
C ASN A 701 -2.01 1.87 17.12
N ARG A 702 -2.35 0.58 17.23
CA ARG A 702 -3.68 0.07 17.59
C ARG A 702 -4.09 0.54 18.97
N LEU A 703 -3.16 0.53 19.93
CA LEU A 703 -3.46 0.94 21.30
C LEU A 703 -3.83 2.42 21.37
N LEU A 704 -3.00 3.30 20.80
CA LEU A 704 -3.27 4.74 20.71
C LEU A 704 -4.61 5.00 20.02
N ARG A 705 -4.87 4.36 18.88
CA ARG A 705 -6.15 4.48 18.17
C ARG A 705 -7.34 4.04 19.03
N ALA A 706 -7.22 2.92 19.74
CA ALA A 706 -8.26 2.43 20.64
C ALA A 706 -8.50 3.38 21.83
N ARG A 707 -7.45 3.95 22.41
CA ARG A 707 -7.56 4.91 23.53
C ARG A 707 -8.13 6.26 23.07
N LEU A 708 -7.75 6.77 21.89
CA LEU A 708 -8.36 7.96 21.31
C LEU A 708 -9.86 7.76 21.06
N ALA A 709 -10.25 6.61 20.49
CA ALA A 709 -11.65 6.28 20.27
C ALA A 709 -12.45 6.17 21.58
N PHE A 710 -11.82 5.66 22.64
CA PHE A 710 -12.43 5.60 23.97
C PHE A 710 -12.74 7.01 24.52
N TYR A 711 -11.76 7.92 24.51
CA TYR A 711 -11.90 9.27 25.09
C TYR A 711 -12.74 10.25 24.25
N LEU A 712 -12.97 9.95 22.96
CA LEU A 712 -13.68 10.81 22.00
C LEU A 712 -14.91 10.12 21.41
N SER A 713 -15.48 9.15 22.10
CA SER A 713 -16.63 8.35 21.64
C SER A 713 -17.91 9.17 21.38
N ASP A 714 -17.96 10.42 21.82
CA ASP A 714 -19.04 11.39 21.61
C ASP A 714 -18.86 12.27 20.35
N PHE A 715 -17.76 12.11 19.62
CA PHE A 715 -17.53 12.74 18.32
C PHE A 715 -17.63 11.72 17.17
N LYS A 716 -17.85 12.21 15.95
CA LYS A 716 -17.65 11.40 14.73
C LYS A 716 -16.15 11.28 14.45
N LEU A 717 -15.61 10.07 14.53
CA LEU A 717 -14.17 9.83 14.36
C LEU A 717 -13.86 9.26 12.97
N LEU A 718 -12.93 9.88 12.25
CA LEU A 718 -12.45 9.43 10.95
C LEU A 718 -10.99 8.97 11.07
N PHE A 719 -10.74 7.69 10.82
CA PHE A 719 -9.41 7.10 10.79
C PHE A 719 -9.12 6.52 9.40
N PRO A 720 -7.86 6.51 8.93
CA PRO A 720 -7.50 5.96 7.62
C PRO A 720 -7.77 4.45 7.55
N GLN A 721 -8.26 3.98 6.40
CA GLN A 721 -8.61 2.59 6.13
C GLN A 721 -8.13 2.12 4.76
N ARG A 722 -8.47 2.83 3.68
CA ARG A 722 -8.20 2.41 2.29
C ARG A 722 -6.81 2.84 1.82
N LEU A 723 -6.31 3.94 2.38
CA LEU A 723 -4.96 4.46 2.20
C LEU A 723 -4.16 4.32 3.50
N PRO A 724 -2.82 4.20 3.41
CA PRO A 724 -1.97 4.27 4.59
C PRO A 724 -2.16 5.58 5.37
N ALA A 725 -2.14 5.49 6.70
CA ALA A 725 -2.19 6.65 7.57
C ALA A 725 -0.91 7.49 7.50
N GLY A 726 0.25 6.86 7.24
CA GLY A 726 1.52 7.54 7.00
C GLY A 726 1.74 7.92 5.54
N ASP A 727 2.99 8.25 5.20
CA ASP A 727 3.39 8.94 3.96
C ASP A 727 2.96 8.28 2.64
N GLY A 728 2.65 6.97 2.65
CA GLY A 728 2.12 6.27 1.48
C GLY A 728 0.75 6.81 1.00
N GLY A 729 0.01 7.52 1.85
CA GLY A 729 -1.24 8.22 1.49
C GLY A 729 -1.08 9.71 1.19
N LEU A 730 0.10 10.30 1.41
CA LEU A 730 0.31 11.75 1.41
C LEU A 730 0.07 12.40 0.05
N SER A 731 0.49 11.75 -1.04
CA SER A 731 0.32 12.27 -2.41
C SER A 731 -1.15 12.44 -2.81
N PHE A 732 -2.04 11.59 -2.29
CA PHE A 732 -3.49 11.77 -2.48
C PHE A 732 -4.02 13.00 -1.72
N GLY A 733 -3.54 13.20 -0.49
CA GLY A 733 -3.84 14.39 0.30
C GLY A 733 -3.41 15.69 -0.38
N GLN A 734 -2.18 15.72 -0.91
CA GLN A 734 -1.67 16.81 -1.74
C GLN A 734 -2.60 17.10 -2.93
N GLY A 735 -3.07 16.04 -3.60
CA GLY A 735 -3.95 16.14 -4.77
C GLY A 735 -5.30 16.76 -4.47
N VAL A 736 -5.98 16.32 -3.41
CA VAL A 736 -7.29 16.89 -3.05
C VAL A 736 -7.20 18.32 -2.52
N ILE A 737 -6.08 18.70 -1.90
CA ILE A 737 -5.84 20.08 -1.47
C ILE A 737 -5.66 21.00 -2.68
N ALA A 738 -4.76 20.64 -3.59
CA ALA A 738 -4.51 21.43 -4.80
C ALA A 738 -5.75 21.50 -5.71
N ALA A 739 -6.48 20.39 -5.83
CA ALA A 739 -7.75 20.37 -6.54
C ALA A 739 -8.78 21.33 -5.92
N ALA A 740 -8.93 21.33 -4.59
CA ALA A 740 -9.87 22.22 -3.91
C ALA A 740 -9.49 23.71 -4.05
N ARG A 741 -8.20 24.01 -4.13
CA ARG A 741 -7.67 25.37 -4.38
C ARG A 741 -7.92 25.79 -5.84
N ALA A 742 -7.65 24.92 -6.80
CA ALA A 742 -7.91 25.17 -8.23
C ALA A 742 -9.40 25.43 -8.54
N LEU A 743 -10.31 24.69 -7.89
CA LEU A 743 -11.76 24.86 -8.08
C LEU A 743 -12.34 26.16 -7.49
N ARG A 744 -11.54 26.94 -6.76
CA ARG A 744 -11.92 28.29 -6.29
C ARG A 744 -11.54 29.39 -7.29
N GLU A 745 -10.61 29.11 -8.20
CA GLU A 745 -10.12 30.06 -9.20
C GLU A 745 -11.05 30.18 -10.43
N VAL A 746 -12.05 29.28 -10.52
CA VAL A 746 -13.13 29.27 -11.51
C VAL A 746 -14.40 29.79 -10.86
#